data_AF-A0A5Q3GCN9-F1
#
_entry.id   AF-A0A5Q3GCN9-F1
#
_cell.length_a   1.000
_cell.length_b   1.000
_cell.length_c   1.000
_cell.angle_alpha   90.00
_cell.angle_beta   90.00
_cell.angle_gamma   90.00
#
_symmetry.space_group_name_H-M   'P 1'
#
loop_
_entity.id
_entity.type
_entity.pdbx_description
1 polymer ?
#
loop_
_entity_poly.entity_id
_entity_poly.type
_entity_poly.pdbx_seq_one_letter_code
_entity_poly.pdbx_strand_id
1 'polypeptide(L)'
;MKLLLPLLLLASQSLAGTIKLAHRASLGPIGTSNPNILAGGTVQTDAPPLSSFFKDLKGPYPTNGWWAPYAASPGKGTAAGPFPYESSLDGHGVCFGIGQDRNFDGTSIKVPTQLDWRASFNEHSGGFDGHKATAFDTQTVTVQYFQGESSMAAHLVPGSPYMTFEYKSATPLLTALNGGIKSFNGKALSGSNTVSDQGTKFTVVDTKGTTYLIYSDSSIKLIAKAENDSKGTLAANGKFTGILRLVMLRDPSHETLLNAHSTAYPISVSQDYSISGDSGTVTFKWETKGTGDLLMLTWPHHREVLQNPNSPEPSAVSYLTLKGWMYPTLGNTWRLTYKLTSITWNAPRDVDPSCKPSVVNGLKYEVSQLDASKAPAPNDFYYWGGTLAAKSRLALIADHVGSKDLIDPVVKYLKASFDGWFSAANKALPAYETTWGGVISKEGATNVWVDFGNGYFNDHHFHYGYFLHIAAVIAKYDPSWLAQHREYVTFFARDIINPSSADPFFPITRCLDWFAGHSWASGIANGAGSRDQESVGEAVNGYYGAMLWATVALDQEHANFARLLLAIEQQAARKYWHLYPSAGKDDPTNPYPEAKFRDLITVGNVMDWQTGAWLFWGAEKVQIAAIQILPVTPVNEVRVSLTSSDDLAYMRWQVMYDAEWVSNVFSYTMPELTNASYADSWKSVIYAAYANAKPQEAATWSAKLSDWGSGNTYTNELYFISTRPNSNGQPICATLPENPYGDYKIQATSGKYIVSATNGGQLSASGASANDADTFSSAYVPNAGTLQLARNKQYVTADQSGTFALSAARAVASTWERFIIRQKIGESEGVYSIKAASNGKYVRVGGDGTLVNDGAAENEATGFRFIKA
;
A
#
# COMPACT_ATOMS: atom_id res chain seq x y z
N MET A 1 -60.04 -17.29 50.05
CA MET A 1 -59.97 -16.49 51.30
C MET A 1 -58.65 -15.73 51.32
N LYS A 2 -58.67 -14.49 51.84
CA LYS A 2 -57.74 -13.86 52.80
C LYS A 2 -56.37 -14.55 53.01
N LEU A 3 -55.21 -13.88 53.08
CA LEU A 3 -54.77 -12.46 52.99
C LEU A 3 -53.22 -12.50 52.72
N LEU A 4 -52.37 -11.46 52.64
CA LEU A 4 -52.37 -10.01 52.95
C LEU A 4 -51.35 -9.28 51.99
N LEU A 5 -50.74 -8.19 52.45
CA LEU A 5 -49.56 -7.43 51.94
C LEU A 5 -48.58 -7.25 53.15
N PRO A 6 -47.37 -6.61 53.09
CA PRO A 6 -47.05 -5.38 52.34
C PRO A 6 -45.63 -5.23 51.72
N LEU A 7 -45.46 -4.09 51.04
CA LEU A 7 -44.24 -3.37 50.64
C LEU A 7 -42.89 -3.73 51.31
N LEU A 8 -41.82 -3.65 50.51
CA LEU A 8 -40.65 -2.85 50.87
C LEU A 8 -40.09 -2.11 49.63
N LEU A 9 -39.38 -1.01 49.85
CA LEU A 9 -38.76 -0.16 48.82
C LEU A 9 -37.23 -0.27 48.87
N LEU A 10 -36.55 0.31 47.86
CA LEU A 10 -35.09 0.56 47.77
C LEU A 10 -34.18 -0.67 47.54
N ALA A 11 -33.50 -0.70 46.38
CA ALA A 11 -32.03 -0.62 46.26
C ALA A 11 -31.52 -1.16 44.89
N SER A 12 -31.63 -0.37 43.82
CA SER A 12 -30.95 -0.67 42.55
C SER A 12 -29.46 -0.29 42.63
N GLN A 13 -28.63 -1.18 43.18
CA GLN A 13 -27.17 -1.02 43.13
C GLN A 13 -26.58 -1.54 41.82
N SER A 14 -25.59 -0.81 41.30
CA SER A 14 -24.93 -1.08 40.02
C SER A 14 -23.93 -2.23 40.13
N LEU A 15 -24.19 -3.33 39.41
CA LEU A 15 -23.14 -4.28 39.05
C LEU A 15 -22.30 -3.72 37.90
N ALA A 16 -21.47 -2.73 38.22
CA ALA A 16 -20.40 -2.25 37.36
C ALA A 16 -19.32 -3.34 37.25
N GLY A 17 -19.52 -4.29 36.34
CA GLY A 17 -18.61 -5.39 36.09
C GLY A 17 -17.22 -4.88 35.74
N THR A 18 -16.26 -5.06 36.64
CA THR A 18 -14.89 -4.55 36.47
C THR A 18 -14.16 -5.40 35.43
N ILE A 19 -14.34 -5.06 34.15
CA ILE A 19 -13.53 -5.58 33.05
C ILE A 19 -12.07 -5.32 33.43
N LYS A 20 -11.26 -6.38 33.54
CA LYS A 20 -9.81 -6.25 33.65
C LYS A 20 -9.33 -5.54 32.39
N LEU A 21 -8.97 -4.26 32.52
CA LEU A 21 -8.33 -3.51 31.44
C LEU A 21 -7.11 -4.30 30.99
N ALA A 22 -7.06 -4.61 29.69
CA ALA A 22 -5.82 -5.05 29.06
C ALA A 22 -4.74 -3.99 29.30
N HIS A 23 -3.47 -4.39 29.21
CA HIS A 23 -2.34 -3.48 29.38
C HIS A 23 -2.53 -2.22 28.52
N ARG A 24 -2.62 -1.06 29.17
CA ARG A 24 -2.41 0.21 28.46
C ARG A 24 -0.92 0.35 28.25
N ALA A 25 -0.53 0.55 27.00
CA ALA A 25 0.85 0.68 26.63
C ALA A 25 0.97 1.69 25.49
N SER A 26 1.22 2.95 25.87
CA SER A 26 2.18 3.74 25.10
C SER A 26 3.50 2.98 25.14
N LEU A 27 3.79 2.18 24.12
CA LEU A 27 5.00 1.35 24.13
C LEU A 27 6.25 2.22 24.26
N GLY A 28 7.29 1.64 24.85
CA GLY A 28 8.63 2.18 24.71
C GLY A 28 9.05 2.18 23.23
N PRO A 29 10.09 2.94 22.88
CA PRO A 29 10.65 2.87 21.53
C PRO A 29 11.30 1.49 21.33
N ILE A 30 11.32 1.00 20.09
CA ILE A 30 12.01 -0.24 19.69
C ILE A 30 13.49 -0.22 20.11
N GLY A 31 14.10 0.97 20.13
CA GLY A 31 15.41 1.22 20.71
C GLY A 31 15.73 2.71 20.72
N THR A 32 16.79 3.10 21.41
CA THR A 32 17.27 4.50 21.47
C THR A 32 18.74 4.65 21.06
N SER A 33 19.35 3.59 20.50
CA SER A 33 20.74 3.62 20.05
C SER A 33 20.92 4.46 18.80
N ASN A 34 22.14 4.99 18.62
CA ASN A 34 22.51 5.85 17.51
C ASN A 34 22.81 5.00 16.26
N PRO A 35 22.20 5.28 15.09
CA PRO A 35 22.45 4.56 13.82
C PRO A 35 23.82 4.86 13.18
N ASN A 36 24.85 5.18 13.97
CA ASN A 36 26.19 5.51 13.48
C ASN A 36 26.98 4.30 12.94
N ILE A 37 26.50 3.07 13.13
CA ILE A 37 27.11 1.84 12.58
C ILE A 37 26.64 1.53 11.15
N LEU A 38 25.73 2.31 10.57
CA LEU A 38 25.29 2.15 9.17
C LEU A 38 26.47 2.35 8.20
N ALA A 39 26.58 1.52 7.16
CA ALA A 39 27.75 1.49 6.27
C ALA A 39 27.99 2.80 5.49
N GLY A 40 26.95 3.60 5.26
CA GLY A 40 27.05 4.94 4.68
C GLY A 40 27.42 6.04 5.69
N GLY A 41 27.35 5.78 6.99
CA GLY A 41 27.56 6.76 8.06
C GLY A 41 26.38 7.71 8.24
N THR A 42 26.66 8.98 8.54
CA THR A 42 25.65 10.07 8.65
C THR A 42 25.72 11.01 7.46
N VAL A 43 24.57 11.55 7.04
CA VAL A 43 24.43 12.52 5.94
C VAL A 43 23.47 13.65 6.30
N GLN A 44 23.40 14.65 5.42
CA GLN A 44 22.37 15.69 5.39
C GLN A 44 21.74 15.69 3.99
N THR A 45 20.42 15.85 3.88
CA THR A 45 19.77 16.07 2.58
C THR A 45 19.98 17.50 2.08
N ASP A 46 19.93 17.72 0.75
CA ASP A 46 19.86 19.06 0.16
C ASP A 46 18.48 19.73 0.27
N ALA A 47 17.46 19.00 0.74
CA ALA A 47 16.13 19.52 1.09
C ALA A 47 15.87 19.49 2.62
N PRO A 48 16.64 20.22 3.45
CA PRO A 48 16.38 20.31 4.89
C PRO A 48 15.02 20.99 5.15
N PRO A 49 14.43 20.80 6.35
CA PRO A 49 13.20 21.49 6.71
C PRO A 49 13.42 23.01 6.79
N LEU A 50 12.36 23.78 6.58
CA LEU A 50 12.41 25.24 6.69
C LEU A 50 12.85 25.67 8.09
N SER A 51 13.95 26.43 8.15
CA SER A 51 14.60 26.86 9.40
C SER A 51 13.73 27.73 10.31
N SER A 52 12.69 28.37 9.76
CA SER A 52 11.64 29.07 10.50
C SER A 52 10.63 28.10 11.13
N PHE A 53 10.25 27.03 10.42
CA PHE A 53 9.10 26.20 10.75
C PHE A 53 9.29 25.39 12.04
N PHE A 54 10.42 24.69 12.20
CA PHE A 54 10.72 23.89 13.39
C PHE A 54 11.66 24.59 14.40
N LYS A 55 11.83 25.92 14.30
CA LYS A 55 12.86 26.70 15.00
C LYS A 55 13.00 26.44 16.51
N ASP A 56 11.89 26.27 17.21
CA ASP A 56 11.85 26.07 18.68
C ASP A 56 11.52 24.61 19.06
N LEU A 57 11.50 23.70 18.07
CA LEU A 57 11.17 22.28 18.21
C LEU A 57 12.41 21.42 17.95
N LYS A 58 12.30 20.10 18.13
CA LYS A 58 13.40 19.14 17.90
C LYS A 58 12.91 17.98 17.06
N GLY A 59 13.81 17.47 16.20
CA GLY A 59 13.59 16.24 15.46
C GLY A 59 13.65 15.01 16.37
N PRO A 60 13.32 13.82 15.85
CA PRO A 60 13.01 13.53 14.44
C PRO A 60 11.70 14.17 13.96
N TYR A 61 11.68 14.62 12.70
CA TYR A 61 10.54 15.30 12.08
C TYR A 61 9.78 14.35 11.13
N PRO A 62 8.44 14.43 11.05
CA PRO A 62 7.66 13.63 10.12
C PRO A 62 7.83 14.12 8.68
N THR A 63 7.92 13.18 7.75
CA THR A 63 8.27 13.42 6.34
C THR A 63 7.14 13.08 5.36
N ASN A 64 6.24 12.16 5.73
CA ASN A 64 5.19 11.62 4.86
C ASN A 64 3.77 12.01 5.30
N GLY A 65 3.60 12.56 6.51
CA GLY A 65 2.30 13.00 7.03
C GLY A 65 1.68 14.16 6.23
N TRP A 66 0.35 14.27 6.25
CA TRP A 66 -0.42 15.19 5.39
C TRP A 66 0.05 16.66 5.42
N TRP A 67 0.61 17.14 6.54
CA TRP A 67 1.07 18.54 6.70
C TRP A 67 2.55 18.78 6.36
N ALA A 68 3.28 17.76 5.87
CA ALA A 68 4.66 17.92 5.36
C ALA A 68 4.88 19.08 4.35
N PRO A 69 3.91 19.45 3.46
CA PRO A 69 4.04 20.60 2.54
C PRO A 69 4.31 21.96 3.19
N TYR A 70 4.11 22.09 4.51
CA TYR A 70 4.41 23.29 5.29
C TYR A 70 5.88 23.35 5.76
N ALA A 71 6.48 22.18 6.00
CA ALA A 71 7.81 22.05 6.58
C ALA A 71 8.91 21.91 5.52
N ALA A 72 8.62 21.22 4.40
CA ALA A 72 9.55 21.09 3.28
C ALA A 72 9.59 22.37 2.44
N SER A 73 10.77 22.78 1.98
CA SER A 73 10.92 23.98 1.14
C SER A 73 10.14 23.83 -0.18
N PRO A 74 9.27 24.79 -0.57
CA PRO A 74 9.20 26.19 -0.13
C PRO A 74 8.20 26.50 1.00
N GLY A 75 7.57 25.49 1.61
CA GLY A 75 6.58 25.61 2.71
C GLY A 75 5.18 26.04 2.27
N LYS A 76 4.95 26.14 0.96
CA LYS A 76 3.75 26.72 0.34
C LYS A 76 2.98 25.71 -0.50
N GLY A 77 3.30 24.42 -0.37
CA GLY A 77 2.53 23.37 -1.01
C GLY A 77 1.11 23.31 -0.41
N THR A 78 0.14 22.88 -1.22
CA THR A 78 -1.16 22.48 -0.69
C THR A 78 -1.00 21.17 0.03
N ALA A 79 -1.43 21.13 1.29
CA ALA A 79 -1.73 19.91 1.99
C ALA A 79 -3.23 19.61 1.79
N ALA A 80 -3.60 18.38 1.41
CA ALA A 80 -4.98 17.94 1.56
C ALA A 80 -5.25 17.63 3.04
N GLY A 81 -5.46 18.69 3.79
CA GLY A 81 -5.86 18.68 5.17
C GLY A 81 -5.90 20.09 5.75
N PRO A 82 -6.38 20.27 6.99
CA PRO A 82 -7.02 19.23 7.80
C PRO A 82 -8.43 18.88 7.29
N PHE A 83 -8.63 17.65 6.81
CA PHE A 83 -9.90 17.26 6.17
C PHE A 83 -11.10 17.52 7.10
N PRO A 84 -12.22 18.09 6.60
CA PRO A 84 -12.63 18.17 5.21
C PRO A 84 -11.98 19.32 4.40
N TYR A 85 -11.16 20.16 5.04
CA TYR A 85 -10.44 21.24 4.36
C TYR A 85 -9.18 20.75 3.64
N GLU A 86 -8.87 21.42 2.54
CA GLU A 86 -7.52 21.52 1.99
C GLU A 86 -6.94 22.87 2.42
N SER A 87 -5.63 22.95 2.67
CA SER A 87 -5.00 24.20 3.09
C SER A 87 -3.52 24.33 2.76
N SER A 88 -3.06 25.57 2.62
CA SER A 88 -1.66 25.94 2.36
C SER A 88 -1.26 27.17 3.18
N LEU A 89 0.04 27.42 3.27
CA LEU A 89 0.59 28.57 3.97
C LEU A 89 1.08 29.60 2.95
N ASP A 90 0.78 30.88 3.19
CA ASP A 90 1.36 32.00 2.42
C ASP A 90 2.11 32.99 3.33
N GLY A 91 2.61 34.08 2.76
CA GLY A 91 3.35 35.12 3.50
C GLY A 91 2.55 35.82 4.60
N HIS A 92 1.21 35.80 4.53
CA HIS A 92 0.30 36.53 5.40
C HIS A 92 -0.49 35.63 6.36
N GLY A 93 -0.76 34.37 6.01
CA GLY A 93 -1.60 33.50 6.83
C GLY A 93 -1.90 32.13 6.25
N VAL A 94 -2.85 31.44 6.88
CA VAL A 94 -3.32 30.10 6.49
C VAL A 94 -4.44 30.24 5.46
N CYS A 95 -4.21 29.73 4.24
CA CYS A 95 -5.19 29.63 3.17
C CYS A 95 -5.92 28.29 3.26
N PHE A 96 -7.25 28.26 3.18
CA PHE A 96 -8.05 27.04 3.31
C PHE A 96 -9.37 27.10 2.52
N GLY A 97 -9.90 25.94 2.14
CA GLY A 97 -11.23 25.78 1.55
C GLY A 97 -11.64 24.31 1.46
N ILE A 98 -12.79 24.03 0.85
CA ILE A 98 -13.24 22.65 0.59
C ILE A 98 -13.58 22.54 -0.90
N GLY A 99 -12.95 21.61 -1.62
CA GLY A 99 -13.31 21.29 -2.99
C GLY A 99 -14.79 20.86 -3.09
N GLN A 100 -15.60 21.64 -3.81
CA GLN A 100 -17.03 21.37 -3.95
C GLN A 100 -17.33 20.42 -5.13
N ASP A 101 -16.54 20.51 -6.19
CA ASP A 101 -16.63 19.67 -7.38
C ASP A 101 -15.91 18.32 -7.22
N ARG A 102 -16.59 17.22 -7.59
CA ARG A 102 -16.00 15.88 -7.66
C ARG A 102 -16.21 15.31 -9.06
N ASN A 103 -15.19 15.46 -9.89
CA ASN A 103 -15.24 15.23 -11.33
C ASN A 103 -14.73 13.83 -11.68
N PHE A 104 -15.49 13.03 -12.42
CA PHE A 104 -15.06 11.74 -12.95
C PHE A 104 -14.79 11.85 -14.46
N ASP A 105 -13.56 11.56 -14.90
CA ASP A 105 -13.12 11.72 -16.30
C ASP A 105 -13.16 10.44 -17.15
N GLY A 106 -13.59 9.32 -16.57
CA GLY A 106 -13.58 8.00 -17.21
C GLY A 106 -12.53 7.04 -16.64
N THR A 107 -11.48 7.55 -15.99
CA THR A 107 -10.42 6.74 -15.36
C THR A 107 -10.12 7.17 -13.92
N SER A 108 -10.38 8.43 -13.58
CA SER A 108 -10.08 9.04 -12.28
C SER A 108 -11.24 9.88 -11.76
N ILE A 109 -11.37 9.91 -10.43
CA ILE A 109 -12.10 10.96 -9.71
C ILE A 109 -11.09 12.03 -9.29
N LYS A 110 -11.46 13.30 -9.51
CA LYS A 110 -10.70 14.50 -9.18
C LYS A 110 -11.54 15.41 -8.29
N VAL A 111 -10.99 15.84 -7.17
CA VAL A 111 -11.50 16.94 -6.35
C VAL A 111 -10.45 18.06 -6.44
N PRO A 112 -10.59 19.03 -7.36
CA PRO A 112 -9.57 20.05 -7.56
C PRO A 112 -9.44 20.94 -6.33
N THR A 113 -8.20 21.23 -5.92
CA THR A 113 -7.93 22.09 -4.76
C THR A 113 -8.64 23.42 -4.84
N GLN A 114 -9.41 23.71 -3.80
CA GLN A 114 -10.15 24.96 -3.65
C GLN A 114 -9.77 25.62 -2.33
N LEU A 115 -9.18 26.82 -2.41
CA LEU A 115 -8.87 27.66 -1.26
C LEU A 115 -9.84 28.84 -1.26
N ASP A 116 -10.78 28.87 -0.32
CA ASP A 116 -11.86 29.84 -0.25
C ASP A 116 -11.47 31.11 0.51
N TRP A 117 -10.69 30.94 1.59
CA TRP A 117 -10.34 31.99 2.54
C TRP A 117 -8.85 31.93 2.94
N ARG A 118 -8.30 33.07 3.35
CA ARG A 118 -7.07 33.15 4.13
C ARG A 118 -7.36 33.81 5.47
N ALA A 119 -7.00 33.15 6.56
CA ALA A 119 -7.00 33.75 7.90
C ALA A 119 -5.62 34.33 8.23
N SER A 120 -5.60 35.60 8.63
CA SER A 120 -4.42 36.36 9.03
C SER A 120 -4.80 37.46 10.06
N PHE A 121 -3.93 38.44 10.27
CA PHE A 121 -4.21 39.66 11.04
C PHE A 121 -3.53 40.88 10.40
N ASN A 122 -4.11 42.07 10.59
CA ASN A 122 -3.68 43.31 9.93
C ASN A 122 -2.25 43.75 10.30
N GLU A 123 -1.75 43.37 11.48
CA GLU A 123 -0.39 43.70 11.91
C GLU A 123 0.69 42.80 11.26
N HIS A 124 0.33 41.70 10.59
CA HIS A 124 1.32 40.79 9.98
C HIS A 124 1.92 41.39 8.71
N SER A 125 3.26 41.41 8.64
CA SER A 125 4.01 42.08 7.56
C SER A 125 3.94 41.42 6.18
N GLY A 126 3.41 40.20 6.06
CA GLY A 126 3.48 39.40 4.82
C GLY A 126 4.82 38.69 4.61
N GLY A 127 5.76 38.81 5.56
CA GLY A 127 7.04 38.09 5.53
C GLY A 127 6.85 36.62 5.90
N PHE A 128 7.28 35.72 5.01
CA PHE A 128 7.09 34.27 5.20
C PHE A 128 7.85 33.71 6.42
N ASP A 129 8.95 34.33 6.86
CA ASP A 129 9.65 33.95 8.09
C ASP A 129 8.88 34.34 9.38
N GLY A 130 7.78 35.07 9.25
CA GLY A 130 6.87 35.45 10.33
C GLY A 130 5.86 34.37 10.73
N HIS A 131 6.16 33.09 10.46
CA HIS A 131 5.38 31.95 10.94
C HIS A 131 6.27 30.75 11.34
N LYS A 132 5.73 29.86 12.17
CA LYS A 132 6.38 28.61 12.63
C LYS A 132 5.36 27.57 13.11
N ALA A 133 5.74 26.30 13.22
CA ALA A 133 5.06 25.36 14.08
C ALA A 133 5.35 25.67 15.57
N THR A 134 4.35 25.47 16.42
CA THR A 134 4.48 25.63 17.89
C THR A 134 4.24 24.33 18.65
N ALA A 135 3.47 23.41 18.04
CA ALA A 135 3.33 22.03 18.44
C ALA A 135 2.95 21.19 17.21
N PHE A 136 3.31 19.91 17.22
CA PHE A 136 2.73 18.90 16.35
C PHE A 136 2.65 17.57 17.11
N ASP A 137 1.80 16.68 16.64
CA ASP A 137 1.77 15.28 17.07
C ASP A 137 1.76 14.37 15.82
N THR A 138 1.39 13.10 15.99
CA THR A 138 1.22 12.13 14.89
C THR A 138 0.31 12.58 13.73
N GLN A 139 -0.58 13.54 13.97
CA GLN A 139 -1.75 13.83 13.14
C GLN A 139 -2.15 15.31 13.11
N THR A 140 -1.86 16.09 14.15
CA THR A 140 -2.16 17.53 14.22
C THR A 140 -0.91 18.40 14.14
N VAL A 141 -1.09 19.66 13.73
CA VAL A 141 -0.07 20.70 13.79
C VAL A 141 -0.68 22.04 14.18
N THR A 142 -0.01 22.79 15.06
CA THR A 142 -0.41 24.17 15.41
C THR A 142 0.59 25.17 14.81
N VAL A 143 0.18 25.84 13.74
CA VAL A 143 0.97 26.84 13.01
C VAL A 143 0.68 28.24 13.54
N GLN A 144 1.70 28.96 14.00
CA GLN A 144 1.58 30.31 14.52
C GLN A 144 2.20 31.34 13.57
N TYR A 145 1.42 32.31 13.14
CA TYR A 145 1.88 33.56 12.53
C TYR A 145 2.06 34.63 13.61
N PHE A 146 3.13 35.44 13.54
CA PHE A 146 3.49 36.41 14.58
C PHE A 146 4.13 37.69 14.02
N GLN A 147 3.85 38.83 14.66
CA GLN A 147 4.51 40.11 14.44
C GLN A 147 4.57 40.88 15.77
N GLY A 148 5.76 40.97 16.38
CA GLY A 148 5.92 41.60 17.70
C GLY A 148 5.12 40.86 18.77
N GLU A 149 4.23 41.56 19.47
CA GLU A 149 3.31 40.96 20.46
C GLU A 149 2.03 40.37 19.85
N SER A 150 1.75 40.66 18.57
CA SER A 150 0.55 40.21 17.86
C SER A 150 0.77 38.83 17.24
N SER A 151 -0.14 37.89 17.46
CA SER A 151 -0.06 36.56 16.83
C SER A 151 -1.43 35.92 16.57
N MET A 152 -1.44 34.95 15.65
CA MET A 152 -2.55 34.04 15.35
C MET A 152 -1.99 32.61 15.28
N ALA A 153 -2.51 31.70 16.09
CA ALA A 153 -2.22 30.27 16.01
C ALA A 153 -3.40 29.52 15.38
N ALA A 154 -3.15 28.76 14.32
CA ALA A 154 -4.13 27.89 13.68
C ALA A 154 -3.97 26.46 14.21
N HIS A 155 -5.01 25.90 14.83
CA HIS A 155 -5.04 24.50 15.26
C HIS A 155 -5.56 23.63 14.11
N LEU A 156 -4.65 22.95 13.41
CA LEU A 156 -4.99 22.15 12.23
C LEU A 156 -5.13 20.68 12.61
N VAL A 157 -6.39 20.22 12.70
CA VAL A 157 -6.76 18.89 13.20
C VAL A 157 -7.68 18.18 12.21
N PRO A 158 -7.23 17.11 11.53
CA PRO A 158 -8.08 16.30 10.66
C PRO A 158 -9.35 15.82 11.36
N GLY A 159 -10.47 15.85 10.64
CA GLY A 159 -11.79 15.54 11.14
C GLY A 159 -12.51 16.70 11.82
N SER A 160 -11.88 17.84 12.11
CA SER A 160 -12.60 19.02 12.61
C SER A 160 -13.42 19.65 11.47
N PRO A 161 -14.76 19.78 11.58
CA PRO A 161 -15.53 20.53 10.60
C PRO A 161 -15.29 22.04 10.67
N TYR A 162 -14.49 22.53 11.62
CA TYR A 162 -14.16 23.96 11.76
C TYR A 162 -12.64 24.20 11.71
N MET A 163 -12.22 25.14 10.88
CA MET A 163 -10.90 25.77 10.99
C MET A 163 -10.89 26.67 12.23
N THR A 164 -9.86 26.57 13.08
CA THR A 164 -9.85 27.19 14.42
C THR A 164 -8.58 28.03 14.64
N PHE A 165 -8.77 29.30 14.98
CA PHE A 165 -7.72 30.32 15.06
C PHE A 165 -7.72 31.04 16.42
N GLU A 166 -6.65 30.87 17.20
CA GLU A 166 -6.41 31.56 18.47
C GLU A 166 -5.59 32.84 18.23
N TYR A 167 -6.22 34.00 18.44
CA TYR A 167 -5.60 35.31 18.29
C TYR A 167 -5.12 35.85 19.63
N LYS A 168 -4.01 36.59 19.62
CA LYS A 168 -3.46 37.29 20.78
C LYS A 168 -2.95 38.68 20.37
N SER A 169 -3.49 39.73 20.99
CA SER A 169 -3.16 41.15 20.73
C SER A 169 -3.09 41.51 19.24
N ALA A 170 -3.91 40.89 18.40
CA ALA A 170 -3.84 40.98 16.93
C ALA A 170 -5.21 41.37 16.39
N THR A 171 -5.28 41.98 15.22
CA THR A 171 -6.53 42.44 14.59
C THR A 171 -6.93 41.46 13.47
N PRO A 172 -7.85 40.50 13.70
CA PRO A 172 -8.23 39.49 12.72
C PRO A 172 -8.55 40.05 11.33
N LEU A 173 -8.03 39.37 10.31
CA LEU A 173 -8.31 39.62 8.91
C LEU A 173 -8.61 38.28 8.23
N LEU A 174 -9.78 38.17 7.60
CA LEU A 174 -10.11 37.09 6.68
C LEU A 174 -10.14 37.66 5.27
N THR A 175 -9.33 37.13 4.37
CA THR A 175 -9.33 37.48 2.94
C THR A 175 -10.10 36.42 2.16
N ALA A 176 -11.09 36.80 1.35
CA ALA A 176 -11.71 35.87 0.41
C ALA A 176 -10.77 35.64 -0.80
N LEU A 177 -10.58 34.38 -1.17
CA LEU A 177 -9.70 33.92 -2.25
C LEU A 177 -10.47 33.40 -3.47
N ASN A 178 -11.62 32.75 -3.24
CA ASN A 178 -12.46 32.15 -4.29
C ASN A 178 -13.66 33.03 -4.72
N GLY A 179 -13.57 34.34 -4.49
CA GLY A 179 -14.65 35.28 -4.81
C GLY A 179 -14.58 36.58 -4.01
N GLY A 180 -15.54 37.46 -4.29
CA GLY A 180 -15.86 38.60 -3.45
C GLY A 180 -16.83 38.23 -2.33
N ILE A 181 -17.09 39.15 -1.41
CA ILE A 181 -18.15 39.00 -0.41
C ILE A 181 -19.46 39.54 -0.99
N LYS A 182 -20.50 38.69 -1.04
CA LYS A 182 -21.85 39.02 -1.55
C LYS A 182 -22.80 39.48 -0.46
N SER A 183 -22.70 38.90 0.74
CA SER A 183 -23.48 39.34 1.90
C SER A 183 -22.80 39.00 3.23
N PHE A 184 -23.15 39.75 4.27
CA PHE A 184 -22.69 39.54 5.64
C PHE A 184 -23.87 39.75 6.61
N ASN A 185 -24.17 38.74 7.44
CA ASN A 185 -25.37 38.69 8.29
C ASN A 185 -26.66 39.04 7.53
N GLY A 186 -26.84 38.47 6.33
CA GLY A 186 -27.98 38.70 5.44
C GLY A 186 -28.02 40.07 4.75
N LYS A 187 -27.20 41.03 5.16
CA LYS A 187 -27.06 42.34 4.53
C LYS A 187 -26.20 42.20 3.27
N ALA A 188 -26.74 42.56 2.10
CA ALA A 188 -26.00 42.49 0.84
C ALA A 188 -24.85 43.50 0.78
N LEU A 189 -23.76 43.15 0.07
CA LEU A 189 -22.68 44.05 -0.29
C LEU A 189 -22.59 44.18 -1.81
N SER A 190 -22.33 45.39 -2.30
CA SER A 190 -22.08 45.67 -3.71
C SER A 190 -21.24 46.95 -3.86
N GLY A 191 -20.35 47.01 -4.85
CA GLY A 191 -19.67 48.23 -5.28
C GLY A 191 -18.87 48.95 -4.18
N SER A 192 -17.79 48.33 -3.67
CA SER A 192 -16.87 48.91 -2.65
C SER A 192 -17.47 49.27 -1.29
N ASN A 193 -18.77 49.04 -1.07
CA ASN A 193 -19.42 49.30 0.21
C ASN A 193 -18.93 48.37 1.34
N THR A 194 -19.11 48.82 2.58
CA THR A 194 -18.83 48.04 3.79
C THR A 194 -20.09 47.80 4.61
N VAL A 195 -20.13 46.67 5.31
CA VAL A 195 -21.15 46.33 6.30
C VAL A 195 -20.41 45.93 7.57
N SER A 196 -20.86 46.39 8.74
CA SER A 196 -20.31 45.93 10.02
C SER A 196 -21.39 45.36 10.92
N ASP A 197 -21.00 44.41 11.76
CA ASP A 197 -21.86 43.80 12.76
C ASP A 197 -21.06 43.38 13.99
N GLN A 198 -21.72 43.22 15.14
CA GLN A 198 -21.05 42.88 16.41
C GLN A 198 -21.77 41.75 17.14
N GLY A 199 -21.01 40.74 17.56
CA GLY A 199 -21.54 39.56 18.26
C GLY A 199 -20.54 38.40 18.34
N THR A 200 -21.07 37.21 18.59
CA THR A 200 -20.30 35.95 18.71
C THR A 200 -20.56 34.96 17.57
N LYS A 201 -21.50 35.26 16.67
CA LYS A 201 -21.81 34.47 15.47
C LYS A 201 -22.06 35.38 14.28
N PHE A 202 -21.54 35.00 13.12
CA PHE A 202 -21.76 35.68 11.85
C PHE A 202 -21.94 34.67 10.71
N THR A 203 -22.61 35.11 9.65
CA THR A 203 -22.75 34.38 8.39
C THR A 203 -22.21 35.23 7.25
N VAL A 204 -21.31 34.69 6.44
CA VAL A 204 -20.81 35.33 5.22
C VAL A 204 -21.15 34.46 4.01
N VAL A 205 -21.55 35.10 2.91
CA VAL A 205 -21.78 34.44 1.62
C VAL A 205 -20.89 35.10 0.58
N ASP A 206 -20.16 34.30 -0.20
CA ASP A 206 -19.31 34.78 -1.30
C ASP A 206 -20.12 35.03 -2.60
N THR A 207 -19.45 35.51 -3.64
CA THR A 207 -20.06 35.75 -4.96
C THR A 207 -20.36 34.49 -5.77
N LYS A 208 -19.83 33.32 -5.38
CA LYS A 208 -20.16 32.01 -5.96
C LYS A 208 -21.43 31.41 -5.34
N GLY A 209 -21.75 31.77 -4.10
CA GLY A 209 -22.84 31.23 -3.29
C GLY A 209 -22.37 30.38 -2.10
N THR A 210 -21.06 30.18 -1.90
CA THR A 210 -20.53 29.46 -0.74
C THR A 210 -20.87 30.23 0.53
N THR A 211 -21.42 29.53 1.52
CA THR A 211 -21.76 30.12 2.82
C THR A 211 -20.79 29.61 3.89
N TYR A 212 -20.27 30.53 4.70
CA TYR A 212 -19.46 30.22 5.88
C TYR A 212 -20.11 30.79 7.13
N LEU A 213 -20.12 29.99 8.20
CA LEU A 213 -20.46 30.43 9.56
C LEU A 213 -19.16 30.72 10.31
N ILE A 214 -19.15 31.85 11.02
CA ILE A 214 -18.01 32.34 11.81
C ILE A 214 -18.46 32.46 13.25
N TYR A 215 -17.77 31.77 14.16
CA TYR A 215 -18.02 31.82 15.59
C TYR A 215 -16.86 32.49 16.31
N SER A 216 -17.16 33.24 17.37
CA SER A 216 -16.19 33.91 18.23
C SER A 216 -16.49 33.57 19.69
N ASP A 217 -15.48 33.26 20.49
CA ASP A 217 -15.64 32.96 21.93
C ASP A 217 -16.18 34.13 22.76
N SER A 218 -16.01 35.35 22.22
CA SER A 218 -16.30 36.62 22.86
C SER A 218 -16.79 37.63 21.81
N SER A 219 -17.50 38.68 22.25
CA SER A 219 -18.16 39.62 21.33
C SER A 219 -17.15 40.48 20.58
N ILE A 220 -17.04 40.22 19.27
CA ILE A 220 -16.15 40.94 18.34
C ILE A 220 -16.98 41.76 17.37
N LYS A 221 -16.44 42.88 16.85
CA LYS A 221 -17.05 43.62 15.74
C LYS A 221 -16.24 43.39 14.46
N LEU A 222 -16.88 42.77 13.48
CA LEU A 222 -16.32 42.52 12.15
C LEU A 222 -16.88 43.51 11.13
N ILE A 223 -16.04 43.87 10.17
CA ILE A 223 -16.33 44.79 9.06
C ILE A 223 -16.09 44.03 7.76
N ALA A 224 -17.17 43.68 7.07
CA ALA A 224 -17.16 43.14 5.73
C ALA A 224 -16.93 44.26 4.69
N LYS A 225 -16.08 44.00 3.72
CA LYS A 225 -15.83 44.84 2.55
C LYS A 225 -15.86 43.99 1.28
N ALA A 226 -16.68 44.36 0.32
CA ALA A 226 -16.67 43.78 -1.02
C ALA A 226 -15.89 44.72 -1.95
N GLU A 227 -14.69 44.32 -2.38
CA GLU A 227 -13.86 45.18 -3.25
C GLU A 227 -14.28 45.07 -4.71
N ASN A 228 -14.55 43.84 -5.15
CA ASN A 228 -15.09 43.48 -6.47
C ASN A 228 -15.57 42.02 -6.43
N ASP A 229 -16.14 41.53 -7.53
CA ASP A 229 -16.75 40.20 -7.59
C ASP A 229 -15.76 39.02 -7.35
N SER A 230 -14.45 39.29 -7.31
CA SER A 230 -13.39 38.31 -7.04
C SER A 230 -12.54 38.63 -5.79
N LYS A 231 -12.87 39.67 -5.01
CA LYS A 231 -12.12 40.05 -3.79
C LYS A 231 -13.00 40.67 -2.70
N GLY A 232 -12.79 40.24 -1.46
CA GLY A 232 -13.39 40.86 -0.28
C GLY A 232 -12.65 40.50 1.00
N THR A 233 -12.93 41.24 2.08
CA THR A 233 -12.31 41.03 3.39
C THR A 233 -13.32 41.15 4.54
N LEU A 234 -13.08 40.40 5.61
CA LEU A 234 -13.68 40.62 6.93
C LEU A 234 -12.55 41.03 7.88
N ALA A 235 -12.58 42.26 8.36
CA ALA A 235 -11.58 42.76 9.32
C ALA A 235 -12.23 43.04 10.67
N ALA A 236 -11.55 42.70 11.77
CA ALA A 236 -11.91 43.20 13.09
C ALA A 236 -11.69 44.71 13.18
N ASN A 237 -12.50 45.42 13.97
CA ASN A 237 -12.36 46.87 14.14
C ASN A 237 -11.17 47.31 15.03
N GLY A 238 -10.36 46.37 15.50
CA GLY A 238 -9.21 46.57 16.38
C GLY A 238 -8.69 45.25 16.95
N LYS A 239 -7.70 45.34 17.84
CA LYS A 239 -7.04 44.17 18.44
C LYS A 239 -8.01 43.31 19.25
N PHE A 240 -7.89 42.00 19.04
CA PHE A 240 -8.66 40.91 19.63
C PHE A 240 -7.72 39.96 20.38
N THR A 241 -8.26 39.22 21.34
CA THR A 241 -7.59 38.10 22.02
C THR A 241 -8.66 37.08 22.40
N GLY A 242 -8.58 35.88 21.82
CA GLY A 242 -9.68 34.91 21.82
C GLY A 242 -9.69 34.08 20.54
N ILE A 243 -10.69 33.21 20.41
CA ILE A 243 -10.83 32.24 19.34
C ILE A 243 -11.81 32.73 18.27
N LEU A 244 -11.42 32.61 17.00
CA LEU A 244 -12.36 32.58 15.86
C LEU A 244 -12.39 31.17 15.25
N ARG A 245 -13.59 30.66 14.93
CA ARG A 245 -13.78 29.39 14.21
C ARG A 245 -14.61 29.61 12.95
N LEU A 246 -14.21 28.97 11.85
CA LEU A 246 -14.90 29.03 10.57
C LEU A 246 -15.31 27.64 10.09
N VAL A 247 -16.56 27.50 9.65
CA VAL A 247 -17.09 26.28 9.01
C VAL A 247 -17.85 26.61 7.73
N MET A 248 -17.70 25.80 6.69
CA MET A 248 -18.49 25.89 5.45
C MET A 248 -19.88 25.28 5.68
N LEU A 249 -20.93 26.06 5.51
CA LEU A 249 -22.32 25.60 5.56
C LEU A 249 -22.73 25.04 4.19
N ARG A 250 -22.41 23.77 3.94
CA ARG A 250 -22.66 23.09 2.64
C ARG A 250 -24.15 22.87 2.33
N ASP A 251 -24.99 22.74 3.37
CA ASP A 251 -26.45 22.70 3.26
C ASP A 251 -27.06 23.43 4.48
N PRO A 252 -28.18 24.17 4.36
CA PRO A 252 -28.80 24.87 5.49
C PRO A 252 -29.20 23.96 6.67
N SER A 253 -29.53 22.69 6.42
CA SER A 253 -29.85 21.73 7.49
C SER A 253 -28.68 21.47 8.44
N HIS A 254 -27.44 21.60 7.95
CA HIS A 254 -26.23 21.40 8.75
C HIS A 254 -26.06 22.45 9.87
N GLU A 255 -26.71 23.62 9.75
CA GLU A 255 -26.52 24.75 10.67
C GLU A 255 -26.87 24.39 12.13
N THR A 256 -27.86 23.52 12.35
CA THR A 256 -28.32 23.18 13.71
C THR A 256 -27.23 22.47 14.52
N LEU A 257 -26.60 21.44 13.95
CA LEU A 257 -25.53 20.70 14.62
C LEU A 257 -24.24 21.55 14.71
N LEU A 258 -23.94 22.33 13.67
CA LEU A 258 -22.78 23.22 13.66
C LEU A 258 -22.87 24.35 14.71
N ASN A 259 -24.06 24.87 14.97
CA ASN A 259 -24.29 25.80 16.09
C ASN A 259 -24.03 25.12 17.44
N ALA A 260 -24.61 23.94 17.66
CA ALA A 260 -24.57 23.23 18.94
C ALA A 260 -23.15 22.86 19.42
N HIS A 261 -22.24 22.55 18.50
CA HIS A 261 -20.86 22.15 18.81
C HIS A 261 -19.80 23.20 18.44
N SER A 262 -20.23 24.44 18.15
CA SER A 262 -19.35 25.56 17.78
C SER A 262 -18.32 25.95 18.85
N THR A 263 -18.60 25.67 20.13
CA THR A 263 -17.76 26.06 21.28
C THR A 263 -16.67 25.07 21.66
N ALA A 264 -16.79 23.78 21.32
CA ALA A 264 -15.79 22.76 21.64
C ALA A 264 -14.83 22.54 20.46
N TYR A 265 -13.52 22.61 20.69
CA TYR A 265 -12.52 22.46 19.63
C TYR A 265 -11.29 21.64 20.06
N PRO A 266 -10.70 20.86 19.13
CA PRO A 266 -9.50 20.09 19.39
C PRO A 266 -8.24 20.95 19.19
N ILE A 267 -7.16 20.64 19.91
CA ILE A 267 -5.85 21.31 19.76
C ILE A 267 -4.67 20.36 19.57
N SER A 268 -4.82 19.10 19.98
CA SER A 268 -3.85 18.01 19.81
C SER A 268 -4.61 16.66 19.81
N VAL A 269 -3.96 15.57 19.38
CA VAL A 269 -4.46 14.22 19.61
C VAL A 269 -3.37 13.31 20.19
N SER A 270 -3.74 12.62 21.27
CA SER A 270 -2.96 11.52 21.81
C SER A 270 -3.46 10.20 21.24
N GLN A 271 -2.54 9.31 20.86
CA GLN A 271 -2.85 7.94 20.49
C GLN A 271 -2.42 6.98 21.61
N ASP A 272 -3.26 6.00 21.90
CA ASP A 272 -3.01 4.87 22.80
C ASP A 272 -3.57 3.61 22.11
N TYR A 273 -3.06 2.43 22.42
CA TYR A 273 -3.58 1.19 21.84
C TYR A 273 -3.49 0.01 22.81
N SER A 274 -4.38 -0.95 22.61
CA SER A 274 -4.44 -2.18 23.40
C SER A 274 -4.65 -3.37 22.46
N ILE A 275 -3.87 -4.43 22.67
CA ILE A 275 -3.90 -5.63 21.82
C ILE A 275 -4.18 -6.85 22.71
N SER A 276 -5.13 -7.68 22.29
CA SER A 276 -5.59 -8.88 22.99
C SER A 276 -5.81 -10.00 21.98
N GLY A 277 -4.87 -10.94 21.92
CA GLY A 277 -4.87 -12.03 20.94
C GLY A 277 -4.86 -11.51 19.49
N ASP A 278 -5.95 -11.77 18.77
CA ASP A 278 -6.14 -11.41 17.36
C ASP A 278 -7.05 -10.17 17.18
N SER A 279 -7.10 -9.30 18.19
CA SER A 279 -7.83 -8.03 18.15
C SER A 279 -6.95 -6.89 18.70
N GLY A 280 -6.83 -5.80 17.94
CA GLY A 280 -6.11 -4.59 18.35
C GLY A 280 -7.02 -3.37 18.25
N THR A 281 -6.97 -2.50 19.25
CA THR A 281 -7.80 -1.28 19.31
C THR A 281 -6.92 -0.04 19.37
N VAL A 282 -6.99 0.81 18.35
CA VAL A 282 -6.44 2.17 18.37
C VAL A 282 -7.41 3.08 19.11
N THR A 283 -6.90 3.88 20.04
CA THR A 283 -7.67 4.91 20.76
C THR A 283 -7.12 6.28 20.39
N PHE A 284 -7.90 7.05 19.63
CA PHE A 284 -7.65 8.48 19.48
C PHE A 284 -8.30 9.21 20.65
N LYS A 285 -7.55 10.09 21.31
CA LYS A 285 -8.06 10.95 22.37
C LYS A 285 -7.58 12.37 22.13
N TRP A 286 -8.52 13.23 21.71
CA TRP A 286 -8.25 14.64 21.44
C TRP A 286 -8.17 15.44 22.75
N GLU A 287 -7.19 16.33 22.81
CA GLU A 287 -7.20 17.42 23.79
C GLU A 287 -8.12 18.53 23.29
N THR A 288 -9.04 18.96 24.15
CA THR A 288 -10.13 19.86 23.76
C THR A 288 -10.21 21.09 24.65
N LYS A 289 -10.24 22.27 24.04
CA LYS A 289 -10.57 23.55 24.69
C LYS A 289 -12.06 23.89 24.45
N GLY A 290 -12.57 24.83 25.25
CA GLY A 290 -13.95 25.30 25.17
C GLY A 290 -14.94 24.48 26.01
N THR A 291 -16.20 24.44 25.57
CA THR A 291 -17.32 23.80 26.29
C THR A 291 -18.25 23.04 25.36
N GLY A 292 -18.90 21.99 25.88
CA GLY A 292 -19.77 21.08 25.12
C GLY A 292 -19.02 19.86 24.57
N ASP A 293 -19.76 18.95 23.93
CA ASP A 293 -19.15 17.79 23.27
C ASP A 293 -18.40 18.20 22.00
N LEU A 294 -17.23 17.61 21.79
CA LEU A 294 -16.47 17.76 20.55
C LEU A 294 -17.22 17.12 19.37
N LEU A 295 -17.42 17.88 18.30
CA LEU A 295 -17.90 17.36 17.01
C LEU A 295 -16.70 17.09 16.09
N MET A 296 -16.55 15.83 15.66
CA MET A 296 -15.55 15.39 14.69
C MET A 296 -16.23 14.65 13.53
N LEU A 297 -15.55 14.55 12.39
CA LEU A 297 -16.03 13.86 11.20
C LEU A 297 -15.25 12.57 10.92
N THR A 298 -15.99 11.47 10.76
CA THR A 298 -15.46 10.16 10.39
C THR A 298 -15.32 10.04 8.87
N TRP A 299 -14.40 9.18 8.39
CA TRP A 299 -14.35 8.71 7.00
C TRP A 299 -14.95 7.30 6.87
N PRO A 300 -15.15 6.77 5.65
CA PRO A 300 -15.73 5.44 5.43
C PRO A 300 -15.05 4.30 6.21
N HIS A 301 -13.71 4.26 6.25
CA HIS A 301 -12.98 3.21 6.96
C HIS A 301 -13.11 3.34 8.49
N HIS A 302 -13.08 4.57 9.05
CA HIS A 302 -13.33 4.82 10.47
C HIS A 302 -14.66 4.20 10.93
N ARG A 303 -15.74 4.35 10.14
CA ARG A 303 -17.08 3.87 10.49
C ARG A 303 -17.22 2.34 10.56
N GLU A 304 -16.37 1.57 9.88
CA GLU A 304 -16.40 0.10 9.93
C GLU A 304 -15.85 -0.47 11.24
N VAL A 305 -14.96 0.26 11.92
CA VAL A 305 -14.20 -0.24 13.09
C VAL A 305 -14.43 0.58 14.37
N LEU A 306 -15.09 1.74 14.29
CA LEU A 306 -15.39 2.62 15.42
C LEU A 306 -16.39 1.97 16.39
N GLN A 307 -15.94 1.79 17.64
CA GLN A 307 -16.69 1.15 18.71
C GLN A 307 -17.59 2.14 19.46
N ASN A 308 -18.88 1.81 19.57
CA ASN A 308 -19.89 2.60 20.28
C ASN A 308 -19.95 4.10 19.86
N PRO A 309 -20.08 4.43 18.57
CA PRO A 309 -20.12 5.80 18.09
C PRO A 309 -21.36 6.56 18.60
N ASN A 310 -21.16 7.79 19.07
CA ASN A 310 -22.24 8.76 19.29
C ASN A 310 -22.41 9.60 18.01
N SER A 311 -22.92 8.96 16.93
CA SER A 311 -23.06 9.60 15.62
C SER A 311 -24.47 10.16 15.39
N PRO A 312 -24.61 11.49 15.17
CA PRO A 312 -25.79 12.07 14.56
C PRO A 312 -26.01 11.54 13.14
N GLU A 313 -27.22 11.72 12.61
CA GLU A 313 -27.58 11.29 11.26
C GLU A 313 -26.62 11.84 10.18
N PRO A 314 -26.33 11.09 9.09
CA PRO A 314 -25.46 11.54 8.00
C PRO A 314 -25.87 12.88 7.36
N SER A 315 -27.17 13.21 7.39
CA SER A 315 -27.71 14.49 6.90
C SER A 315 -27.51 15.66 7.87
N ALA A 316 -27.03 15.44 9.09
CA ALA A 316 -26.87 16.49 10.10
C ALA A 316 -25.59 17.34 9.91
N VAL A 317 -24.51 16.77 9.36
CA VAL A 317 -23.36 17.46 8.75
C VAL A 317 -22.71 16.50 7.76
N SER A 318 -22.51 16.91 6.51
CA SER A 318 -21.82 16.08 5.51
C SER A 318 -20.89 16.85 4.57
N TYR A 319 -19.76 16.25 4.23
CA TYR A 319 -18.85 16.74 3.18
C TYR A 319 -18.37 15.56 2.33
N LEU A 320 -18.64 15.59 1.02
CA LEU A 320 -18.06 14.62 0.10
C LEU A 320 -16.62 15.04 -0.22
N THR A 321 -15.67 14.17 0.07
CA THR A 321 -14.22 14.33 -0.18
C THR A 321 -13.73 13.29 -1.20
N LEU A 322 -12.45 13.34 -1.58
CA LEU A 322 -11.86 12.32 -2.45
C LEU A 322 -12.01 10.90 -1.88
N LYS A 323 -11.80 10.73 -0.56
CA LYS A 323 -11.96 9.49 0.20
C LYS A 323 -13.42 9.24 0.65
N GLY A 324 -14.39 9.83 -0.06
CA GLY A 324 -15.83 9.66 0.16
C GLY A 324 -16.43 10.62 1.18
N TRP A 325 -17.64 10.29 1.64
CA TRP A 325 -18.38 11.13 2.58
C TRP A 325 -17.74 11.17 3.98
N MET A 326 -17.59 12.37 4.51
CA MET A 326 -17.30 12.63 5.91
C MET A 326 -18.61 12.89 6.68
N TYR A 327 -18.82 12.20 7.81
CA TYR A 327 -20.07 12.19 8.59
C TYR A 327 -19.82 12.35 10.09
N PRO A 328 -20.77 12.89 10.86
CA PRO A 328 -20.50 13.42 12.19
C PRO A 328 -20.42 12.32 13.25
N THR A 329 -19.62 12.55 14.27
CA THR A 329 -19.66 11.81 15.53
C THR A 329 -19.19 12.69 16.69
N LEU A 330 -19.73 12.44 17.87
CA LEU A 330 -19.58 13.27 19.05
C LEU A 330 -18.69 12.62 20.11
N GLY A 331 -17.90 13.44 20.78
CA GLY A 331 -17.00 13.05 21.87
C GLY A 331 -15.52 13.11 21.49
N ASN A 332 -14.67 13.33 22.50
CA ASN A 332 -13.22 13.52 22.35
C ASN A 332 -12.40 12.23 22.47
N THR A 333 -13.02 11.06 22.36
CA THR A 333 -12.32 9.76 22.36
C THR A 333 -12.99 8.79 21.39
N TRP A 334 -12.24 8.32 20.39
CA TRP A 334 -12.65 7.25 19.49
C TRP A 334 -11.89 5.96 19.82
N ARG A 335 -12.49 4.81 19.52
CA ARG A 335 -11.82 3.51 19.59
C ARG A 335 -12.08 2.74 18.30
N LEU A 336 -11.05 2.51 17.51
CA LEU A 336 -11.11 1.77 16.24
C LEU A 336 -10.55 0.36 16.48
N THR A 337 -11.37 -0.67 16.32
CA THR A 337 -10.97 -2.07 16.64
C THR A 337 -10.80 -2.92 15.39
N TYR A 338 -9.57 -3.35 15.16
CA TYR A 338 -9.10 -4.14 14.03
C TYR A 338 -9.00 -5.61 14.41
N LYS A 339 -9.24 -6.49 13.44
CA LYS A 339 -8.88 -7.91 13.53
C LYS A 339 -7.46 -8.09 13.02
N LEU A 340 -6.61 -8.70 13.83
CA LEU A 340 -5.20 -8.89 13.51
C LEU A 340 -5.00 -10.28 12.92
N THR A 341 -4.16 -10.41 11.89
CA THR A 341 -3.85 -11.75 11.36
C THR A 341 -3.07 -12.58 12.38
N SER A 342 -3.36 -13.88 12.46
CA SER A 342 -2.55 -14.88 13.16
C SER A 342 -1.50 -15.55 12.26
N ILE A 343 -1.40 -15.12 10.99
CA ILE A 343 -0.36 -15.58 10.07
C ILE A 343 0.98 -14.94 10.40
N THR A 344 2.02 -15.79 10.46
CA THR A 344 3.42 -15.37 10.48
C THR A 344 4.09 -15.80 9.17
N TRP A 345 4.73 -16.96 9.13
CA TRP A 345 5.62 -17.37 8.03
C TRP A 345 4.91 -17.96 6.80
N ASN A 346 3.80 -18.67 7.03
CA ASN A 346 3.20 -19.59 6.08
C ASN A 346 1.68 -19.40 6.00
N ALA A 347 1.10 -19.86 4.89
CA ALA A 347 -0.36 -19.90 4.71
C ALA A 347 -1.00 -20.80 5.79
N PRO A 348 -2.25 -20.54 6.20
CA PRO A 348 -2.87 -21.19 7.37
C PRO A 348 -3.42 -22.59 7.07
N ARG A 349 -3.02 -23.19 5.95
CA ARG A 349 -3.44 -24.49 5.41
C ARG A 349 -2.25 -25.12 4.68
N ASP A 350 -2.19 -26.45 4.69
CA ASP A 350 -1.22 -27.24 3.93
C ASP A 350 -1.40 -27.07 2.41
N VAL A 351 -0.36 -27.44 1.66
CA VAL A 351 -0.39 -27.56 0.19
C VAL A 351 -1.31 -28.73 -0.21
N ASP A 352 -2.27 -28.48 -1.11
CA ASP A 352 -3.14 -29.52 -1.68
C ASP A 352 -2.31 -30.73 -2.19
N PRO A 353 -2.66 -31.98 -1.82
CA PRO A 353 -1.88 -33.17 -2.17
C PRO A 353 -1.59 -33.34 -3.67
N SER A 354 -2.48 -32.87 -4.56
CA SER A 354 -2.26 -32.91 -6.02
C SER A 354 -1.20 -31.93 -6.49
N CYS A 355 -1.02 -30.81 -5.79
CA CYS A 355 -0.04 -29.78 -6.13
C CYS A 355 1.35 -30.07 -5.53
N LYS A 356 1.43 -30.85 -4.44
CA LYS A 356 2.67 -31.08 -3.69
C LYS A 356 3.84 -31.60 -4.55
N PRO A 357 3.68 -32.53 -5.52
CA PRO A 357 4.79 -32.96 -6.38
C PRO A 357 5.37 -31.80 -7.19
N SER A 358 4.52 -31.00 -7.83
CA SER A 358 4.92 -29.86 -8.67
C SER A 358 5.56 -28.74 -7.85
N VAL A 359 5.02 -28.43 -6.66
CA VAL A 359 5.64 -27.46 -5.73
C VAL A 359 7.04 -27.93 -5.28
N VAL A 360 7.22 -29.21 -4.97
CA VAL A 360 8.53 -29.77 -4.56
C VAL A 360 9.53 -29.83 -5.73
N ASN A 361 9.07 -30.12 -6.95
CA ASN A 361 9.91 -30.12 -8.15
C ASN A 361 10.33 -28.68 -8.53
N GLY A 362 9.41 -27.73 -8.46
CA GLY A 362 9.67 -26.30 -8.60
C GLY A 362 10.71 -25.82 -7.59
N LEU A 363 10.52 -26.14 -6.32
CA LEU A 363 11.43 -25.77 -5.23
C LEU A 363 12.84 -26.32 -5.46
N LYS A 364 12.96 -27.62 -5.81
CA LYS A 364 14.26 -28.24 -6.14
C LYS A 364 14.94 -27.55 -7.33
N TYR A 365 14.18 -27.23 -8.38
CA TYR A 365 14.71 -26.51 -9.53
C TYR A 365 15.19 -25.11 -9.14
N GLU A 366 14.33 -24.28 -8.56
CA GLU A 366 14.65 -22.87 -8.26
C GLU A 366 15.77 -22.74 -7.22
N VAL A 367 15.82 -23.62 -6.21
CA VAL A 367 16.93 -23.65 -5.23
C VAL A 367 18.23 -24.14 -5.86
N SER A 368 18.21 -25.05 -6.84
CA SER A 368 19.43 -25.48 -7.56
C SER A 368 20.08 -24.37 -8.40
N GLN A 369 19.37 -23.27 -8.68
CA GLN A 369 19.91 -22.12 -9.39
C GLN A 369 20.58 -21.09 -8.45
N LEU A 370 20.49 -21.27 -7.12
CA LEU A 370 21.02 -20.33 -6.13
C LEU A 370 22.51 -20.58 -5.82
N ASP A 371 23.37 -20.17 -6.74
CA ASP A 371 24.82 -20.17 -6.52
C ASP A 371 25.23 -19.00 -5.61
N ALA A 372 25.55 -19.29 -4.35
CA ALA A 372 25.95 -18.28 -3.36
C ALA A 372 27.26 -17.54 -3.73
N SER A 373 28.12 -18.11 -4.59
CA SER A 373 29.30 -17.40 -5.12
C SER A 373 28.97 -16.36 -6.19
N LYS A 374 27.71 -16.35 -6.67
CA LYS A 374 27.15 -15.42 -7.65
C LYS A 374 25.94 -14.66 -7.10
N ALA A 375 25.74 -14.65 -5.78
CA ALA A 375 24.70 -13.87 -5.14
C ALA A 375 24.97 -12.36 -5.41
N PRO A 376 23.98 -11.59 -5.91
CA PRO A 376 24.22 -10.20 -6.28
C PRO A 376 24.38 -9.34 -5.03
N ALA A 377 25.36 -8.44 -5.02
CA ALA A 377 25.46 -7.40 -4.00
C ALA A 377 24.33 -6.34 -4.18
N PRO A 378 23.90 -5.63 -3.13
CA PRO A 378 22.84 -4.63 -3.24
C PRO A 378 23.32 -3.40 -4.05
N ASN A 379 22.77 -3.21 -5.25
CA ASN A 379 23.06 -2.08 -6.15
C ASN A 379 22.13 -0.87 -5.91
N ASP A 380 20.97 -1.15 -5.33
CA ASP A 380 19.81 -0.29 -5.07
C ASP A 380 19.02 -0.94 -3.92
N PHE A 381 18.01 -0.25 -3.39
CA PHE A 381 17.17 -0.72 -2.29
C PHE A 381 15.97 -1.54 -2.79
N TYR A 382 15.31 -1.09 -3.87
CA TYR A 382 14.01 -1.60 -4.32
C TYR A 382 14.09 -2.94 -5.06
N TYR A 383 14.80 -2.98 -6.19
CA TYR A 383 14.85 -4.15 -7.06
C TYR A 383 15.65 -5.28 -6.41
N TRP A 384 16.72 -4.95 -5.67
CA TRP A 384 17.38 -5.91 -4.79
C TRP A 384 16.38 -6.51 -3.79
N GLY A 385 15.62 -5.66 -3.09
CA GLY A 385 14.65 -6.07 -2.08
C GLY A 385 13.60 -7.04 -2.62
N GLY A 386 12.86 -6.65 -3.65
CA GLY A 386 11.83 -7.50 -4.27
C GLY A 386 12.41 -8.84 -4.78
N THR A 387 13.58 -8.80 -5.42
CA THR A 387 14.23 -10.02 -5.96
C THR A 387 14.64 -10.98 -4.85
N LEU A 388 15.33 -10.51 -3.81
CA LEU A 388 15.84 -11.38 -2.74
C LEU A 388 14.72 -11.85 -1.81
N ALA A 389 13.69 -11.04 -1.58
CA ALA A 389 12.50 -11.45 -0.83
C ALA A 389 11.78 -12.61 -1.53
N ALA A 390 11.62 -12.55 -2.86
CA ALA A 390 11.04 -13.64 -3.65
C ALA A 390 11.85 -14.94 -3.55
N LYS A 391 13.19 -14.87 -3.40
CA LYS A 391 14.01 -16.07 -3.14
C LYS A 391 13.94 -16.52 -1.68
N SER A 392 13.77 -15.61 -0.72
CA SER A 392 13.61 -15.94 0.70
C SER A 392 12.36 -16.78 0.99
N ARG A 393 11.27 -16.56 0.22
CA ARG A 393 10.06 -17.38 0.25
C ARG A 393 10.34 -18.87 0.02
N LEU A 394 11.37 -19.23 -0.76
CA LEU A 394 11.74 -20.64 -1.01
C LEU A 394 12.12 -21.37 0.28
N ALA A 395 12.85 -20.73 1.20
CA ALA A 395 13.22 -21.33 2.49
C ALA A 395 12.01 -21.55 3.41
N LEU A 396 11.03 -20.65 3.38
CA LEU A 396 9.79 -20.78 4.17
C LEU A 396 8.89 -21.91 3.62
N ILE A 397 8.79 -22.00 2.30
CA ILE A 397 8.03 -23.07 1.62
C ILE A 397 8.73 -24.42 1.81
N ALA A 398 10.06 -24.48 1.75
CA ALA A 398 10.86 -25.68 2.01
C ALA A 398 10.59 -26.28 3.40
N ASP A 399 10.62 -25.46 4.45
CA ASP A 399 10.28 -25.86 5.82
C ASP A 399 8.83 -26.35 5.93
N HIS A 400 7.89 -25.64 5.28
CA HIS A 400 6.46 -25.99 5.31
C HIS A 400 6.14 -27.33 4.61
N VAL A 401 6.72 -27.59 3.43
CA VAL A 401 6.44 -28.85 2.70
C VAL A 401 7.26 -30.05 3.22
N GLY A 402 8.29 -29.80 4.04
CA GLY A 402 9.16 -30.79 4.67
C GLY A 402 10.52 -31.00 4.00
N SER A 403 10.84 -30.26 2.93
CA SER A 403 12.10 -30.35 2.17
C SER A 403 13.24 -29.55 2.83
N LYS A 404 13.56 -29.88 4.07
CA LYS A 404 14.46 -29.08 4.93
C LYS A 404 15.91 -29.01 4.43
N ASP A 405 16.32 -29.96 3.60
CA ASP A 405 17.57 -29.98 2.84
C ASP A 405 17.75 -28.76 1.92
N LEU A 406 16.65 -28.13 1.51
CA LEU A 406 16.63 -26.97 0.60
C LEU A 406 16.63 -25.62 1.32
N ILE A 407 16.59 -25.59 2.66
CA ILE A 407 16.65 -24.34 3.45
C ILE A 407 18.07 -23.76 3.42
N ASP A 408 19.06 -24.59 3.74
CA ASP A 408 20.47 -24.22 3.89
C ASP A 408 21.07 -23.52 2.66
N PRO A 409 20.85 -24.01 1.41
CA PRO A 409 21.31 -23.33 0.20
C PRO A 409 20.70 -21.94 0.01
N VAL A 410 19.39 -21.80 0.28
CA VAL A 410 18.70 -20.49 0.20
C VAL A 410 19.30 -19.53 1.22
N VAL A 411 19.42 -19.93 2.50
CA VAL A 411 19.96 -19.06 3.55
C VAL A 411 21.40 -18.63 3.26
N LYS A 412 22.24 -19.51 2.71
CA LYS A 412 23.61 -19.18 2.28
C LYS A 412 23.63 -18.17 1.12
N TYR A 413 22.75 -18.32 0.13
CA TYR A 413 22.59 -17.36 -0.97
C TYR A 413 22.09 -15.99 -0.48
N LEU A 414 21.08 -15.97 0.40
CA LEU A 414 20.57 -14.74 1.00
C LEU A 414 21.68 -14.01 1.78
N LYS A 415 22.42 -14.71 2.65
CA LYS A 415 23.53 -14.11 3.41
C LYS A 415 24.62 -13.52 2.51
N ALA A 416 25.09 -14.27 1.52
CA ALA A 416 26.12 -13.81 0.59
C ALA A 416 25.71 -12.54 -0.20
N SER A 417 24.41 -12.37 -0.46
CA SER A 417 23.86 -11.11 -1.00
C SER A 417 23.76 -10.02 0.07
N PHE A 418 23.23 -10.36 1.26
CA PHE A 418 22.96 -9.40 2.33
C PHE A 418 24.23 -8.80 2.95
N ASP A 419 25.35 -9.54 2.97
CA ASP A 419 26.62 -9.08 3.55
C ASP A 419 27.13 -7.78 2.91
N GLY A 420 26.72 -7.49 1.66
CA GLY A 420 26.97 -6.20 1.00
C GLY A 420 26.40 -4.99 1.75
N TRP A 421 25.30 -5.14 2.49
CA TRP A 421 24.72 -4.08 3.31
C TRP A 421 25.62 -3.62 4.46
N PHE A 422 26.55 -4.45 4.93
CA PHE A 422 27.49 -4.12 6.01
C PHE A 422 28.83 -3.58 5.47
N SER A 423 29.00 -3.47 4.15
CA SER A 423 30.24 -3.07 3.50
C SER A 423 30.19 -1.63 2.98
N ALA A 424 31.07 -0.77 3.52
CA ALA A 424 31.26 0.59 3.01
C ALA A 424 31.88 0.66 1.59
N ALA A 425 32.23 -0.50 0.99
CA ALA A 425 32.66 -0.62 -0.40
C ALA A 425 31.54 -1.08 -1.35
N ASN A 426 30.33 -1.34 -0.84
CA ASN A 426 29.16 -1.61 -1.66
C ASN A 426 28.59 -0.33 -2.28
N LYS A 427 27.75 -0.44 -3.32
CA LYS A 427 27.09 0.73 -3.93
C LYS A 427 25.87 1.19 -3.13
N ALA A 428 24.90 0.32 -2.84
CA ALA A 428 23.79 0.68 -1.96
C ALA A 428 24.35 0.82 -0.53
N LEU A 429 24.40 2.07 -0.06
CA LEU A 429 24.93 2.45 1.24
C LEU A 429 23.81 3.12 2.03
N PRO A 430 23.26 2.46 3.08
CA PRO A 430 22.32 3.12 3.98
C PRO A 430 23.09 4.08 4.88
N ALA A 431 22.56 5.29 5.03
CA ALA A 431 23.09 6.32 5.92
C ALA A 431 21.96 6.88 6.79
N TYR A 432 22.32 7.44 7.94
CA TYR A 432 21.38 8.20 8.75
C TYR A 432 21.36 9.66 8.31
N GLU A 433 20.21 10.13 7.83
CA GLU A 433 19.95 11.54 7.54
C GLU A 433 19.72 12.29 8.85
N THR A 434 20.37 13.44 9.03
CA THR A 434 20.47 14.15 10.33
C THR A 434 19.65 15.44 10.46
N THR A 435 18.93 15.89 9.42
CA THR A 435 18.13 17.12 9.43
C THR A 435 16.64 16.89 9.66
N TRP A 436 16.10 15.80 9.09
CA TRP A 436 14.77 15.25 9.35
C TRP A 436 14.83 14.07 10.31
N GLY A 437 15.86 13.22 10.18
CA GLY A 437 16.06 12.03 11.02
C GLY A 437 15.45 10.77 10.41
N GLY A 438 16.29 9.88 9.88
CA GLY A 438 15.90 8.54 9.41
C GLY A 438 17.00 7.80 8.64
N VAL A 439 16.74 6.53 8.29
CA VAL A 439 17.63 5.77 7.38
C VAL A 439 17.26 6.12 5.95
N ILE A 440 18.25 6.45 5.10
CA ILE A 440 18.07 6.68 3.66
C ILE A 440 19.19 6.05 2.82
N SER A 441 18.97 5.91 1.52
CA SER A 441 20.01 5.69 0.52
C SER A 441 20.94 6.91 0.44
N LYS A 442 22.24 6.69 0.71
CA LYS A 442 23.26 7.74 0.79
C LYS A 442 23.42 8.56 -0.50
N GLU A 443 23.33 7.90 -1.66
CA GLU A 443 23.45 8.56 -2.96
C GLU A 443 22.20 9.41 -3.27
N GLY A 444 21.04 9.01 -2.75
CA GLY A 444 19.78 9.74 -2.89
C GLY A 444 19.68 11.02 -2.07
N ALA A 445 20.52 11.22 -1.04
CA ALA A 445 20.44 12.38 -0.14
C ALA A 445 20.45 13.75 -0.85
N THR A 446 21.08 13.81 -2.04
CA THR A 446 21.11 14.98 -2.93
C THR A 446 20.74 14.62 -4.37
N ASN A 447 19.90 13.60 -4.58
CA ASN A 447 19.46 13.17 -5.91
C ASN A 447 18.12 12.41 -5.85
N VAL A 448 17.02 13.11 -6.14
CA VAL A 448 15.64 12.56 -6.05
C VAL A 448 15.36 11.40 -7.00
N TRP A 449 16.22 11.19 -8.00
CA TRP A 449 16.08 10.12 -9.00
C TRP A 449 16.73 8.79 -8.58
N VAL A 450 17.44 8.76 -7.45
CA VAL A 450 18.03 7.53 -6.88
C VAL A 450 17.04 6.89 -5.93
N ASP A 451 16.90 5.56 -6.03
CA ASP A 451 16.01 4.74 -5.19
C ASP A 451 14.60 5.36 -5.06
N PHE A 452 14.02 5.80 -6.19
CA PHE A 452 12.67 6.39 -6.28
C PHE A 452 12.41 7.62 -5.37
N GLY A 453 13.47 8.28 -4.90
CA GLY A 453 13.39 9.39 -3.96
C GLY A 453 13.44 8.96 -2.49
N ASN A 454 13.93 7.75 -2.18
CA ASN A 454 14.21 7.28 -0.83
C ASN A 454 15.13 8.23 -0.05
N GLY A 455 16.07 8.91 -0.72
CA GLY A 455 16.85 10.01 -0.15
C GLY A 455 16.04 11.21 0.37
N TYR A 456 14.78 11.32 -0.07
CA TYR A 456 13.78 12.31 0.29
C TYR A 456 12.58 11.64 0.98
N PHE A 457 12.80 10.49 1.64
CA PHE A 457 11.81 9.75 2.43
C PHE A 457 10.61 9.19 1.65
N ASN A 458 10.70 9.06 0.33
CA ASN A 458 9.75 8.26 -0.43
C ASN A 458 9.94 6.76 -0.13
N ASP A 459 8.86 5.99 -0.18
CA ASP A 459 8.87 4.53 -0.39
C ASP A 459 9.59 3.70 0.69
N HIS A 460 9.86 4.28 1.86
CA HIS A 460 10.55 3.62 2.97
C HIS A 460 9.84 2.32 3.41
N HIS A 461 8.52 2.32 3.51
CA HIS A 461 7.72 1.13 3.84
C HIS A 461 7.82 0.05 2.76
N PHE A 462 7.78 0.40 1.47
CA PHE A 462 7.98 -0.54 0.37
C PHE A 462 9.39 -1.18 0.43
N HIS A 463 10.42 -0.33 0.43
CA HIS A 463 11.84 -0.76 0.38
C HIS A 463 12.23 -1.56 1.61
N TYR A 464 11.90 -1.06 2.81
CA TYR A 464 12.37 -1.64 4.06
C TYR A 464 11.53 -2.87 4.44
N GLY A 465 10.29 -2.99 3.95
CA GLY A 465 9.51 -4.23 4.01
C GLY A 465 10.27 -5.43 3.46
N TYR A 466 10.79 -5.31 2.25
CA TYR A 466 11.59 -6.38 1.64
C TYR A 466 12.89 -6.67 2.41
N PHE A 467 13.66 -5.63 2.77
CA PHE A 467 14.90 -5.77 3.54
C PHE A 467 14.67 -6.51 4.87
N LEU A 468 13.63 -6.11 5.62
CA LEU A 468 13.25 -6.72 6.90
C LEU A 468 12.72 -8.15 6.71
N HIS A 469 11.96 -8.44 5.65
CA HIS A 469 11.51 -9.80 5.31
C HIS A 469 12.71 -10.73 5.07
N ILE A 470 13.69 -10.32 4.26
CA ILE A 470 14.90 -11.11 3.96
C ILE A 470 15.70 -11.34 5.25
N ALA A 471 15.94 -10.29 6.03
CA ALA A 471 16.68 -10.37 7.29
C ALA A 471 15.98 -11.29 8.30
N ALA A 472 14.65 -11.25 8.39
CA ALA A 472 13.87 -12.12 9.25
C ALA A 472 13.94 -13.59 8.85
N VAL A 473 13.96 -13.89 7.54
CA VAL A 473 14.14 -15.26 7.03
C VAL A 473 15.56 -15.78 7.30
N ILE A 474 16.60 -14.95 7.19
CA ILE A 474 17.96 -15.34 7.60
C ILE A 474 17.99 -15.61 9.11
N ALA A 475 17.53 -14.67 9.93
CA ALA A 475 17.53 -14.76 11.39
C ALA A 475 16.71 -15.94 11.95
N LYS A 476 15.62 -16.33 11.27
CA LYS A 476 14.80 -17.52 11.59
C LYS A 476 15.61 -18.82 11.56
N TYR A 477 16.61 -18.93 10.68
CA TYR A 477 17.39 -20.15 10.46
C TYR A 477 18.86 -20.02 10.91
N ASP A 478 19.37 -18.80 11.12
CA ASP A 478 20.71 -18.53 11.67
C ASP A 478 20.63 -17.55 12.87
N PRO A 479 20.49 -18.09 14.11
CA PRO A 479 20.52 -17.29 15.33
C PRO A 479 21.87 -16.59 15.60
N SER A 480 22.97 -17.05 14.98
CA SER A 480 24.29 -16.43 15.15
C SER A 480 24.39 -15.16 14.32
N TRP A 481 23.90 -15.20 13.09
CA TRP A 481 23.74 -14.02 12.23
C TRP A 481 22.78 -13.00 12.87
N LEU A 482 21.66 -13.46 13.44
CA LEU A 482 20.78 -12.59 14.22
C LEU A 482 21.54 -11.90 15.35
N ALA A 483 22.26 -12.65 16.19
CA ALA A 483 23.02 -12.07 17.31
C ALA A 483 24.07 -11.04 16.87
N GLN A 484 24.66 -11.20 15.69
CA GLN A 484 25.65 -10.28 15.11
C GLN A 484 25.04 -9.03 14.46
N HIS A 485 23.90 -9.15 13.78
CA HIS A 485 23.36 -8.09 12.90
C HIS A 485 22.05 -7.45 13.40
N ARG A 486 21.51 -7.89 14.54
CA ARG A 486 20.24 -7.43 15.14
C ARG A 486 20.08 -5.91 15.17
N GLU A 487 21.07 -5.19 15.69
CA GLU A 487 20.98 -3.73 15.85
C GLU A 487 20.92 -3.02 14.49
N TYR A 488 21.80 -3.38 13.56
CA TYR A 488 21.89 -2.80 12.22
C TYR A 488 20.55 -2.87 11.47
N VAL A 489 19.94 -4.06 11.44
CA VAL A 489 18.66 -4.29 10.77
C VAL A 489 17.51 -3.58 11.49
N THR A 490 17.59 -3.45 12.82
CA THR A 490 16.54 -2.82 13.63
C THR A 490 16.42 -1.31 13.41
N PHE A 491 17.43 -0.60 12.88
CA PHE A 491 17.27 0.80 12.47
C PHE A 491 16.22 0.97 11.35
N PHE A 492 16.16 0.03 10.40
CA PHE A 492 15.16 0.04 9.33
C PHE A 492 13.75 -0.23 9.87
N ALA A 493 13.63 -1.11 10.88
CA ALA A 493 12.35 -1.32 11.57
C ALA A 493 11.93 -0.09 12.38
N ARG A 494 12.84 0.57 13.08
CA ARG A 494 12.57 1.83 13.80
C ARG A 494 12.06 2.92 12.85
N ASP A 495 12.61 3.01 11.65
CA ASP A 495 12.21 4.02 10.68
C ASP A 495 10.72 3.95 10.27
N ILE A 496 10.19 2.73 10.04
CA ILE A 496 8.81 2.56 9.57
C ILE A 496 7.79 2.10 10.64
N ILE A 497 8.23 1.47 11.74
CA ILE A 497 7.33 0.94 12.80
C ILE A 497 7.67 1.38 14.23
N ASN A 498 8.45 2.44 14.46
CA ASN A 498 8.62 2.98 15.81
C ASN A 498 7.26 3.42 16.41
N PRO A 499 6.87 2.92 17.60
CA PRO A 499 5.61 3.29 18.26
C PRO A 499 5.68 4.57 19.11
N SER A 500 6.86 5.16 19.34
CA SER A 500 7.10 6.03 20.51
C SER A 500 7.94 7.26 20.19
N SER A 501 7.48 8.45 20.62
CA SER A 501 8.25 9.70 20.54
C SER A 501 9.46 9.77 21.49
N ALA A 502 9.70 8.71 22.25
CA ALA A 502 10.91 8.53 23.06
C ALA A 502 12.10 7.95 22.27
N ASP A 503 11.95 7.59 20.99
CA ASP A 503 13.07 7.36 20.07
C ASP A 503 13.65 8.72 19.61
N PRO A 504 14.90 9.07 19.94
CA PRO A 504 15.47 10.36 19.56
C PRO A 504 16.01 10.39 18.11
N PHE A 505 15.83 9.33 17.32
CA PHE A 505 16.33 9.23 15.95
C PHE A 505 15.26 8.99 14.89
N PHE A 506 14.09 8.44 15.23
CA PHE A 506 13.03 8.05 14.29
C PHE A 506 11.64 8.55 14.71
N PRO A 507 10.82 9.10 13.79
CA PRO A 507 9.46 9.54 14.12
C PRO A 507 8.55 8.35 14.44
N ILE A 508 7.35 8.60 14.97
CA ILE A 508 6.33 7.54 15.14
C ILE A 508 5.84 7.13 13.75
N THR A 509 5.98 5.84 13.41
CA THR A 509 5.47 5.18 12.20
C THR A 509 5.51 6.04 10.92
N ARG A 510 6.70 6.43 10.45
CA ARG A 510 6.93 7.50 9.45
C ARG A 510 5.88 7.63 8.35
N CYS A 511 5.55 6.52 7.68
CA CYS A 511 4.69 6.51 6.50
C CYS A 511 3.19 6.44 6.82
N LEU A 512 2.78 5.95 8.00
CA LEU A 512 1.37 5.71 8.33
C LEU A 512 0.66 6.99 8.77
N ASP A 513 -0.32 7.43 7.98
CA ASP A 513 -1.28 8.45 8.40
C ASP A 513 -2.48 7.77 9.06
N TRP A 514 -2.53 7.87 10.40
CA TRP A 514 -3.48 7.15 11.24
C TRP A 514 -4.95 7.57 11.03
N PHE A 515 -5.22 8.82 10.64
CA PHE A 515 -6.57 9.31 10.33
C PHE A 515 -6.93 9.11 8.85
N ALA A 516 -5.95 9.02 7.95
CA ALA A 516 -6.18 8.48 6.61
C ALA A 516 -6.45 6.97 6.62
N GLY A 517 -5.92 6.26 7.62
CA GLY A 517 -6.02 4.81 7.78
C GLY A 517 -5.09 4.03 6.87
N HIS A 518 -4.11 4.68 6.23
CA HIS A 518 -3.15 4.06 5.32
C HIS A 518 -1.86 4.87 5.23
N SER A 519 -0.85 4.30 4.58
CA SER A 519 0.43 4.93 4.41
C SER A 519 0.46 5.91 3.23
N TRP A 520 1.30 6.93 3.33
CA TRP A 520 1.68 7.79 2.20
C TRP A 520 3.09 7.43 1.73
N ALA A 521 3.22 7.15 0.44
CA ALA A 521 4.47 6.79 -0.22
C ALA A 521 5.43 7.98 -0.26
N SER A 522 4.96 9.14 -0.76
CA SER A 522 5.78 10.35 -0.86
C SER A 522 6.22 10.91 0.48
N GLY A 523 7.52 11.21 0.56
CA GLY A 523 8.14 11.99 1.62
C GLY A 523 8.21 13.47 1.26
N ILE A 524 9.41 14.04 1.33
CA ILE A 524 9.69 15.47 1.13
C ILE A 524 10.04 15.85 -0.32
N ALA A 525 10.04 14.88 -1.24
CA ALA A 525 10.32 15.09 -2.65
C ALA A 525 9.44 16.20 -3.26
N ASN A 526 10.01 16.99 -4.17
CA ASN A 526 9.38 18.14 -4.81
C ASN A 526 8.78 19.18 -3.82
N GLY A 527 9.40 19.33 -2.64
CA GLY A 527 8.96 20.26 -1.60
C GLY A 527 7.79 19.74 -0.78
N ALA A 528 7.73 18.42 -0.57
CA ALA A 528 6.55 17.67 -0.16
C ALA A 528 5.32 18.08 -0.99
N GLY A 529 5.30 17.66 -2.26
CA GLY A 529 4.12 17.83 -3.12
C GLY A 529 2.89 17.04 -2.63
N SER A 530 1.81 17.04 -3.42
CA SER A 530 0.61 16.23 -3.14
C SER A 530 0.97 14.82 -2.68
N ARG A 531 0.41 14.38 -1.55
CA ARG A 531 0.62 13.02 -1.04
C ARG A 531 0.06 12.00 -2.03
N ASP A 532 0.69 10.85 -2.09
CA ASP A 532 0.30 9.72 -2.94
C ASP A 532 0.61 8.37 -2.31
N GLN A 533 -0.08 7.34 -2.78
CA GLN A 533 0.12 5.93 -2.45
C GLN A 533 -0.34 5.13 -3.68
N GLU A 534 0.59 4.43 -4.33
CA GLU A 534 0.29 3.57 -5.48
C GLU A 534 0.07 2.12 -5.04
N SER A 535 1.13 1.41 -4.61
CA SER A 535 1.05 0.00 -4.22
C SER A 535 0.64 -0.20 -2.75
N VAL A 536 -0.63 -0.56 -2.50
CA VAL A 536 -1.02 -1.08 -1.17
C VAL A 536 -0.54 -2.50 -0.92
N GLY A 537 -0.19 -3.26 -1.96
CA GLY A 537 0.44 -4.58 -1.81
C GLY A 537 1.84 -4.48 -1.19
N GLU A 538 2.66 -3.53 -1.65
CA GLU A 538 3.98 -3.27 -1.08
C GLU A 538 3.91 -2.57 0.27
N ALA A 539 2.92 -1.70 0.53
CA ALA A 539 2.69 -1.11 1.86
C ALA A 539 2.39 -2.18 2.92
N VAL A 540 1.51 -3.13 2.57
CA VAL A 540 1.16 -4.29 3.40
C VAL A 540 2.37 -5.21 3.59
N ASN A 541 3.21 -5.41 2.57
CA ASN A 541 4.49 -6.10 2.72
C ASN A 541 5.50 -5.34 3.60
N GLY A 542 5.43 -4.00 3.64
CA GLY A 542 6.16 -3.13 4.59
C GLY A 542 5.96 -3.56 6.03
N TYR A 543 4.71 -3.52 6.49
CA TYR A 543 4.36 -3.92 7.86
C TYR A 543 4.49 -5.43 8.09
N TYR A 544 4.32 -6.27 7.07
CA TYR A 544 4.57 -7.71 7.17
C TYR A 544 6.05 -8.05 7.38
N GLY A 545 6.96 -7.47 6.60
CA GLY A 545 8.41 -7.64 6.77
C GLY A 545 8.87 -7.15 8.14
N ALA A 546 8.37 -6.00 8.59
CA ALA A 546 8.63 -5.48 9.92
C ALA A 546 8.06 -6.38 11.04
N MET A 547 6.88 -6.98 10.84
CA MET A 547 6.28 -7.95 11.76
C MET A 547 7.11 -9.24 11.84
N LEU A 548 7.60 -9.76 10.71
CA LEU A 548 8.49 -10.93 10.70
C LEU A 548 9.81 -10.63 11.42
N TRP A 549 10.41 -9.45 11.19
CA TRP A 549 11.61 -9.01 11.92
C TRP A 549 11.34 -8.90 13.42
N ALA A 550 10.27 -8.21 13.82
CA ALA A 550 9.89 -8.09 15.23
C ALA A 550 9.66 -9.47 15.90
N THR A 551 9.10 -10.44 15.16
CA THR A 551 8.84 -11.81 15.65
C THR A 551 10.13 -12.59 15.96
N VAL A 552 11.27 -12.28 15.31
CA VAL A 552 12.55 -12.97 15.56
C VAL A 552 13.55 -12.13 16.36
N ALA A 553 13.44 -10.81 16.30
CA ALA A 553 14.48 -9.88 16.77
C ALA A 553 14.01 -8.88 17.84
N LEU A 554 12.71 -8.75 18.11
CA LEU A 554 12.16 -7.85 19.15
C LEU A 554 11.33 -8.66 20.16
N ASP A 555 10.50 -7.99 20.93
CA ASP A 555 9.52 -8.61 21.84
C ASP A 555 8.14 -8.77 21.19
N GLN A 556 7.25 -9.43 21.92
CA GLN A 556 5.90 -9.73 21.49
C GLN A 556 4.98 -8.49 21.41
N GLU A 557 5.27 -7.41 22.13
CA GLU A 557 4.47 -6.18 22.08
C GLU A 557 4.74 -5.42 20.78
N HIS A 558 6.02 -5.28 20.39
CA HIS A 558 6.41 -4.71 19.09
C HIS A 558 5.96 -5.57 17.91
N ALA A 559 6.04 -6.90 18.02
CA ALA A 559 5.48 -7.79 17.00
C ALA A 559 3.95 -7.64 16.87
N ASN A 560 3.24 -7.42 17.99
CA ASN A 560 1.81 -7.12 17.98
C ASN A 560 1.50 -5.73 17.43
N PHE A 561 2.32 -4.71 17.70
CA PHE A 561 2.18 -3.39 17.10
C PHE A 561 2.29 -3.47 15.57
N ALA A 562 3.27 -4.19 15.03
CA ALA A 562 3.38 -4.43 13.59
C ALA A 562 2.15 -5.17 13.00
N ARG A 563 1.55 -6.12 13.73
CA ARG A 563 0.26 -6.76 13.33
C ARG A 563 -0.90 -5.76 13.26
N LEU A 564 -0.89 -4.71 14.09
CA LEU A 564 -1.90 -3.65 14.08
C LEU A 564 -1.74 -2.70 12.88
N LEU A 565 -0.52 -2.23 12.60
CA LEU A 565 -0.22 -1.41 11.41
C LEU A 565 -0.62 -2.14 10.11
N LEU A 566 -0.25 -3.42 10.02
CA LEU A 566 -0.64 -4.32 8.95
C LEU A 566 -2.17 -4.43 8.78
N ALA A 567 -2.93 -4.56 9.87
CA ALA A 567 -4.39 -4.66 9.83
C ALA A 567 -5.08 -3.35 9.41
N ILE A 568 -4.47 -2.21 9.72
CA ILE A 568 -4.90 -0.87 9.28
C ILE A 568 -4.73 -0.75 7.75
N GLU A 569 -3.53 -0.98 7.24
CA GLU A 569 -3.23 -0.89 5.80
C GLU A 569 -4.07 -1.90 4.97
N GLN A 570 -4.24 -3.13 5.46
CA GLN A 570 -5.12 -4.13 4.84
C GLN A 570 -6.61 -3.74 4.84
N GLN A 571 -7.08 -2.92 5.79
CA GLN A 571 -8.44 -2.37 5.73
C GLN A 571 -8.55 -1.33 4.62
N ALA A 572 -7.63 -0.36 4.59
CA ALA A 572 -7.68 0.73 3.61
C ALA A 572 -7.49 0.27 2.18
N ALA A 573 -6.65 -0.75 1.93
CA ALA A 573 -6.54 -1.42 0.63
C ALA A 573 -7.92 -1.90 0.12
N ARG A 574 -8.64 -2.68 0.95
CA ARG A 574 -10.00 -3.14 0.62
C ARG A 574 -11.01 -2.01 0.48
N LYS A 575 -10.75 -0.84 1.07
CA LYS A 575 -11.71 0.27 1.14
C LYS A 575 -11.55 1.29 0.01
N TYR A 576 -10.32 1.64 -0.32
CA TYR A 576 -10.00 2.72 -1.26
C TYR A 576 -9.41 2.21 -2.58
N TRP A 577 -8.81 1.01 -2.60
CA TRP A 577 -8.28 0.45 -3.86
C TRP A 577 -9.19 -0.59 -4.50
N HIS A 578 -9.89 -1.40 -3.70
CA HIS A 578 -10.75 -2.46 -4.23
C HIS A 578 -12.15 -1.91 -4.51
N LEU A 579 -12.60 -1.96 -5.77
CA LEU A 579 -13.87 -1.37 -6.20
C LEU A 579 -14.91 -2.46 -6.50
N TYR A 580 -16.12 -2.25 -5.98
CA TYR A 580 -17.23 -3.20 -6.07
C TYR A 580 -18.39 -2.53 -6.81
N PRO A 581 -18.69 -2.89 -8.07
CA PRO A 581 -19.83 -2.34 -8.81
C PRO A 581 -21.14 -2.48 -8.02
N SER A 582 -21.28 -3.60 -7.30
CA SER A 582 -22.35 -3.97 -6.38
C SER A 582 -22.58 -3.01 -5.19
N ALA A 583 -21.61 -2.19 -4.80
CA ALA A 583 -21.73 -1.32 -3.63
C ALA A 583 -22.80 -0.23 -3.82
N GLY A 584 -23.58 0.03 -2.77
CA GLY A 584 -24.67 1.03 -2.79
C GLY A 584 -24.13 2.46 -2.89
N LYS A 585 -24.81 3.34 -3.65
CA LYS A 585 -24.43 4.77 -3.74
C LYS A 585 -24.65 5.54 -2.42
N ASP A 586 -25.57 5.06 -1.59
CA ASP A 586 -25.96 5.65 -0.30
C ASP A 586 -25.44 4.84 0.91
N ASP A 587 -24.60 3.82 0.66
CA ASP A 587 -23.90 3.09 1.72
C ASP A 587 -22.96 4.08 2.43
N PRO A 588 -23.14 4.35 3.74
CA PRO A 588 -22.32 5.34 4.44
C PRO A 588 -20.86 4.91 4.58
N THR A 589 -20.51 3.67 4.21
CA THR A 589 -19.16 3.16 4.13
C THR A 589 -18.63 3.07 2.70
N ASN A 590 -19.38 3.41 1.65
CA ASN A 590 -18.84 3.43 0.28
C ASN A 590 -18.10 4.76 0.00
N PRO A 591 -16.78 4.76 -0.28
CA PRO A 591 -16.07 5.98 -0.65
C PRO A 591 -16.36 6.48 -2.07
N TYR A 592 -16.93 5.64 -2.94
CA TYR A 592 -17.13 5.91 -4.37
C TYR A 592 -18.60 5.66 -4.78
N PRO A 593 -19.54 6.57 -4.45
CA PRO A 593 -20.92 6.51 -4.95
C PRO A 593 -21.03 6.47 -6.49
N GLU A 594 -20.02 6.96 -7.20
CA GLU A 594 -19.91 6.99 -8.67
C GLU A 594 -19.83 5.59 -9.27
N ALA A 595 -20.95 5.05 -9.77
CA ALA A 595 -21.02 3.69 -10.32
C ALA A 595 -19.97 3.43 -11.42
N LYS A 596 -19.82 4.36 -12.38
CA LYS A 596 -18.84 4.24 -13.47
C LYS A 596 -17.38 4.22 -13.02
N PHE A 597 -17.07 4.75 -11.83
CA PHE A 597 -15.75 4.61 -11.24
C PHE A 597 -15.57 3.20 -10.68
N ARG A 598 -16.59 2.66 -10.01
CA ARG A 598 -16.54 1.29 -9.47
C ARG A 598 -16.46 0.22 -10.56
N ASP A 599 -16.98 0.49 -11.76
CA ASP A 599 -16.82 -0.35 -12.96
C ASP A 599 -15.35 -0.50 -13.43
N LEU A 600 -14.41 0.30 -12.90
CA LEU A 600 -12.97 0.13 -13.10
C LEU A 600 -12.37 -1.02 -12.27
N ILE A 601 -13.11 -1.55 -11.29
CA ILE A 601 -12.77 -2.67 -10.40
C ILE A 601 -11.57 -2.44 -9.45
N THR A 602 -10.54 -1.71 -9.87
CA THR A 602 -9.36 -1.41 -9.03
C THR A 602 -8.84 -0.01 -9.29
N VAL A 603 -8.28 0.59 -8.25
CA VAL A 603 -7.49 1.82 -8.31
C VAL A 603 -6.02 1.46 -8.52
N GLY A 604 -5.29 2.29 -9.27
CA GLY A 604 -3.83 2.28 -9.31
C GLY A 604 -3.26 3.26 -8.28
N ASN A 605 -3.73 4.50 -8.27
CA ASN A 605 -3.23 5.56 -7.40
C ASN A 605 -4.32 6.20 -6.53
N VAL A 606 -4.01 6.44 -5.25
CA VAL A 606 -4.72 7.38 -4.37
C VAL A 606 -3.77 8.52 -4.05
N MET A 607 -4.12 9.73 -4.49
CA MET A 607 -3.43 10.96 -4.17
C MET A 607 -4.30 11.85 -3.25
N ASP A 608 -3.76 12.98 -2.81
CA ASP A 608 -4.48 14.03 -2.09
C ASP A 608 -5.79 14.49 -2.77
N TRP A 609 -5.73 14.73 -4.09
CA TRP A 609 -6.79 15.39 -4.87
C TRP A 609 -7.31 14.55 -6.05
N GLN A 610 -6.68 13.40 -6.36
CA GLN A 610 -7.04 12.51 -7.47
C GLN A 610 -6.96 11.03 -7.06
N THR A 611 -7.90 10.20 -7.52
CA THR A 611 -7.83 8.73 -7.31
C THR A 611 -8.41 7.96 -8.50
N GLY A 612 -7.85 6.79 -8.84
CA GLY A 612 -8.34 5.97 -9.95
C GLY A 612 -7.31 5.08 -10.66
N ALA A 613 -7.72 4.58 -11.82
CA ALA A 613 -7.08 3.48 -12.54
C ALA A 613 -5.98 3.95 -13.52
N TRP A 614 -4.86 4.44 -12.99
CA TRP A 614 -3.61 4.67 -13.73
C TRP A 614 -2.39 4.42 -12.82
N LEU A 615 -1.23 4.25 -13.44
CA LEU A 615 0.08 4.11 -12.79
C LEU A 615 1.03 5.21 -13.26
N PHE A 616 2.10 5.48 -12.51
CA PHE A 616 3.11 6.48 -12.90
C PHE A 616 3.78 6.22 -14.26
N TRP A 617 3.73 4.98 -14.76
CA TRP A 617 4.32 4.57 -16.05
C TRP A 617 3.31 4.07 -17.10
N GLY A 618 2.00 3.99 -16.80
CA GLY A 618 1.04 3.41 -17.75
C GLY A 618 -0.39 3.23 -17.26
N ALA A 619 -1.20 2.52 -18.06
CA ALA A 619 -2.62 2.28 -17.78
C ALA A 619 -3.08 0.85 -18.21
N GLU A 620 -2.17 -0.11 -18.24
CA GLU A 620 -2.51 -1.53 -18.49
C GLU A 620 -3.27 -2.10 -17.28
N LYS A 621 -4.44 -2.70 -17.50
CA LYS A 621 -5.30 -3.19 -16.42
C LYS A 621 -4.65 -4.28 -15.59
N VAL A 622 -3.89 -5.16 -16.24
CA VAL A 622 -3.15 -6.25 -15.58
C VAL A 622 -2.12 -5.69 -14.62
N GLN A 623 -1.48 -4.57 -14.96
CA GLN A 623 -0.52 -3.88 -14.09
C GLN A 623 -1.25 -3.12 -12.97
N ILE A 624 -2.31 -2.36 -13.29
CA ILE A 624 -3.11 -1.59 -12.31
C ILE A 624 -3.68 -2.51 -11.21
N ALA A 625 -4.08 -3.74 -11.56
CA ALA A 625 -4.55 -4.70 -10.57
C ALA A 625 -3.39 -5.43 -9.86
N ALA A 626 -2.34 -5.84 -10.58
CA ALA A 626 -1.23 -6.60 -9.99
C ALA A 626 -0.43 -5.79 -8.97
N ILE A 627 -0.26 -4.49 -9.15
CA ILE A 627 0.48 -3.62 -8.22
C ILE A 627 -0.19 -3.52 -6.83
N GLN A 628 -1.48 -3.85 -6.71
CA GLN A 628 -2.20 -3.93 -5.41
C GLN A 628 -2.14 -5.33 -4.78
N ILE A 629 -1.61 -6.31 -5.50
CA ILE A 629 -1.57 -7.72 -5.12
C ILE A 629 -0.14 -8.20 -4.83
N LEU A 630 0.86 -7.64 -5.52
CA LEU A 630 2.27 -7.97 -5.29
C LEU A 630 2.80 -7.29 -4.01
N PRO A 631 3.74 -7.93 -3.29
CA PRO A 631 4.23 -9.30 -3.48
C PRO A 631 3.25 -10.35 -2.94
N VAL A 632 3.09 -11.45 -3.70
CA VAL A 632 2.19 -12.56 -3.35
C VAL A 632 2.66 -13.25 -2.07
N THR A 633 2.02 -12.93 -0.95
CA THR A 633 2.41 -13.37 0.41
C THR A 633 1.20 -13.92 1.18
N PRO A 634 1.41 -14.89 2.10
CA PRO A 634 0.31 -15.55 2.80
C PRO A 634 -0.44 -14.63 3.78
N VAL A 635 0.18 -13.53 4.22
CA VAL A 635 -0.32 -12.62 5.27
C VAL A 635 -1.65 -11.93 4.90
N ASN A 636 -1.98 -11.92 3.61
CA ASN A 636 -3.17 -11.27 3.08
C ASN A 636 -4.45 -12.09 3.26
N GLU A 637 -4.39 -13.18 4.02
CA GLU A 637 -5.52 -13.82 4.69
C GLU A 637 -5.58 -13.46 6.18
N VAL A 638 -6.72 -12.96 6.68
CA VAL A 638 -7.03 -13.02 8.11
C VAL A 638 -7.83 -14.29 8.40
N ARG A 639 -7.20 -15.25 9.08
CA ARG A 639 -7.88 -16.43 9.64
C ARG A 639 -8.71 -16.01 10.86
N VAL A 640 -10.02 -15.88 10.70
CA VAL A 640 -10.94 -15.65 11.82
C VAL A 640 -11.41 -17.00 12.39
N SER A 641 -11.25 -17.21 13.70
CA SER A 641 -11.69 -18.44 14.36
C SER A 641 -13.21 -18.49 14.54
N LEU A 642 -13.86 -19.48 13.94
CA LEU A 642 -15.30 -19.76 14.12
C LEU A 642 -15.53 -20.50 15.44
N THR A 643 -15.46 -19.77 16.56
CA THR A 643 -15.62 -20.31 17.93
C THR A 643 -16.66 -19.55 18.76
N SER A 644 -17.77 -19.18 18.12
CA SER A 644 -19.05 -18.84 18.75
C SER A 644 -20.19 -19.31 17.83
N SER A 645 -21.25 -19.89 18.40
CA SER A 645 -22.37 -20.50 17.66
C SER A 645 -23.32 -19.50 17.01
N ASP A 646 -23.20 -18.22 17.36
CA ASP A 646 -24.23 -17.21 17.17
C ASP A 646 -23.67 -16.01 16.39
N ASP A 647 -23.69 -16.10 15.05
CA ASP A 647 -23.95 -14.98 14.11
C ASP A 647 -23.76 -15.44 12.65
N LEU A 648 -24.77 -16.13 12.09
CA LEU A 648 -24.82 -16.56 10.69
C LEU A 648 -25.16 -15.41 9.73
N ALA A 649 -24.31 -14.38 9.69
CA ALA A 649 -24.42 -13.28 8.71
C ALA A 649 -23.10 -12.59 8.36
N TYR A 650 -22.25 -12.26 9.34
CA TYR A 650 -21.25 -11.19 9.16
C TYR A 650 -19.77 -11.64 9.10
N MET A 651 -19.49 -12.94 9.20
CA MET A 651 -18.12 -13.46 9.15
C MET A 651 -17.65 -13.80 7.72
N ARG A 652 -17.72 -12.85 6.78
CA ARG A 652 -16.90 -12.91 5.56
C ARG A 652 -15.42 -12.90 6.00
N TRP A 653 -14.60 -13.81 5.45
CA TRP A 653 -13.17 -13.84 5.72
C TRP A 653 -12.55 -12.49 5.35
N GLN A 654 -11.81 -11.85 6.26
CA GLN A 654 -11.04 -10.63 5.94
C GLN A 654 -9.74 -10.99 5.20
N VAL A 655 -9.87 -11.67 4.07
CA VAL A 655 -8.81 -11.71 3.05
C VAL A 655 -8.73 -10.31 2.45
N MET A 656 -7.54 -9.79 2.21
CA MET A 656 -7.35 -8.55 1.43
C MET A 656 -8.00 -8.72 0.05
N TYR A 657 -7.75 -9.87 -0.58
CA TYR A 657 -8.28 -10.27 -1.89
C TYR A 657 -9.47 -11.23 -1.71
N ASP A 658 -10.67 -10.69 -1.50
CA ASP A 658 -11.87 -11.50 -1.37
C ASP A 658 -12.35 -12.06 -2.74
N ALA A 659 -13.21 -13.08 -2.68
CA ALA A 659 -13.65 -13.81 -3.88
C ALA A 659 -14.51 -13.00 -4.87
N GLU A 660 -15.22 -11.96 -4.41
CA GLU A 660 -16.01 -11.07 -5.26
C GLU A 660 -15.07 -10.15 -6.05
N TRP A 661 -14.13 -9.48 -5.36
CA TRP A 661 -13.16 -8.60 -6.00
C TRP A 661 -12.23 -9.33 -6.97
N VAL A 662 -11.61 -10.46 -6.59
CA VAL A 662 -10.69 -11.14 -7.51
C VAL A 662 -11.37 -11.74 -8.74
N SER A 663 -12.65 -12.09 -8.64
CA SER A 663 -13.44 -12.54 -9.79
C SER A 663 -13.73 -11.40 -10.76
N ASN A 664 -14.01 -10.21 -10.23
CA ASN A 664 -14.17 -8.99 -11.02
C ASN A 664 -12.83 -8.59 -11.67
N VAL A 665 -11.71 -8.64 -10.94
CA VAL A 665 -10.37 -8.31 -11.46
C VAL A 665 -10.01 -9.24 -12.62
N PHE A 666 -10.12 -10.56 -12.42
CA PHE A 666 -9.82 -11.55 -13.46
C PHE A 666 -10.66 -11.33 -14.73
N SER A 667 -11.93 -10.98 -14.58
CA SER A 667 -12.84 -10.64 -15.68
C SER A 667 -12.45 -9.33 -16.37
N TYR A 668 -12.10 -8.29 -15.61
CA TYR A 668 -11.72 -6.96 -16.08
C TYR A 668 -10.40 -6.96 -16.86
N THR A 669 -9.42 -7.77 -16.43
CA THR A 669 -8.11 -7.94 -17.05
C THR A 669 -8.09 -8.97 -18.19
N MET A 670 -9.15 -9.77 -18.38
CA MET A 670 -9.21 -10.88 -19.34
C MET A 670 -8.65 -10.58 -20.75
N PRO A 671 -8.93 -9.42 -21.39
CA PRO A 671 -8.38 -9.11 -22.72
C PRO A 671 -6.85 -9.05 -22.76
N GLU A 672 -6.21 -8.65 -21.66
CA GLU A 672 -4.76 -8.55 -21.51
C GLU A 672 -4.16 -9.89 -21.06
N LEU A 673 -4.83 -10.61 -20.14
CA LEU A 673 -4.46 -11.96 -19.72
C LEU A 673 -4.35 -12.93 -20.90
N THR A 674 -5.26 -12.82 -21.88
CA THR A 674 -5.27 -13.68 -23.09
C THR A 674 -4.29 -13.24 -24.18
N ASN A 675 -3.72 -12.04 -24.11
CA ASN A 675 -2.83 -11.52 -25.14
C ASN A 675 -1.35 -11.80 -24.79
N ALA A 676 -0.61 -12.35 -25.75
CA ALA A 676 0.80 -12.72 -25.59
C ALA A 676 1.77 -11.52 -25.51
N SER A 677 1.34 -10.29 -25.84
CA SER A 677 2.20 -9.10 -25.69
C SER A 677 2.39 -8.65 -24.25
N TYR A 678 1.48 -9.00 -23.34
CA TYR A 678 1.55 -8.65 -21.92
C TYR A 678 2.40 -9.67 -21.17
N ALA A 679 3.30 -9.22 -20.29
CA ALA A 679 4.27 -10.09 -19.62
C ALA A 679 3.59 -11.10 -18.66
N ASP A 680 4.10 -12.35 -18.67
CA ASP A 680 3.62 -13.43 -17.80
C ASP A 680 3.85 -13.11 -16.31
N SER A 681 4.89 -12.33 -15.98
CA SER A 681 5.15 -11.83 -14.63
C SER A 681 3.92 -11.16 -13.99
N TRP A 682 3.31 -10.18 -14.67
CA TRP A 682 2.09 -9.51 -14.20
C TRP A 682 0.88 -10.46 -14.16
N LYS A 683 0.77 -11.37 -15.13
CA LYS A 683 -0.33 -12.37 -15.18
C LYS A 683 -0.28 -13.33 -14.00
N SER A 684 0.91 -13.73 -13.54
CA SER A 684 1.08 -14.61 -12.38
C SER A 684 0.40 -14.05 -11.13
N VAL A 685 0.62 -12.76 -10.86
CA VAL A 685 0.02 -12.05 -9.72
C VAL A 685 -1.52 -12.10 -9.76
N ILE A 686 -2.12 -11.93 -10.95
CA ILE A 686 -3.58 -12.02 -11.11
C ILE A 686 -4.08 -13.46 -10.93
N TYR A 687 -3.37 -14.46 -11.45
CA TYR A 687 -3.75 -15.88 -11.28
C TYR A 687 -3.65 -16.32 -9.81
N ALA A 688 -2.59 -15.94 -9.10
CA ALA A 688 -2.44 -16.14 -7.67
C ALA A 688 -3.63 -15.54 -6.88
N ALA A 689 -3.99 -14.28 -7.14
CA ALA A 689 -5.15 -13.65 -6.49
C ALA A 689 -6.47 -14.34 -6.83
N TYR A 690 -6.72 -14.66 -8.10
CA TYR A 690 -7.93 -15.33 -8.56
C TYR A 690 -8.16 -16.69 -7.90
N ALA A 691 -7.10 -17.37 -7.47
CA ALA A 691 -7.19 -18.62 -6.73
C ALA A 691 -7.95 -18.50 -5.40
N ASN A 692 -8.10 -17.31 -4.80
CA ASN A 692 -8.96 -17.10 -3.62
C ASN A 692 -10.46 -17.29 -3.94
N ALA A 693 -10.86 -17.21 -5.23
CA ALA A 693 -12.20 -17.55 -5.71
C ALA A 693 -12.24 -18.93 -6.39
N LYS A 694 -11.29 -19.22 -7.29
CA LYS A 694 -11.30 -20.38 -8.20
C LYS A 694 -9.92 -21.07 -8.30
N PRO A 695 -9.49 -21.84 -7.28
CA PRO A 695 -8.11 -22.36 -7.24
C PRO A 695 -7.80 -23.35 -8.37
N GLN A 696 -8.73 -24.22 -8.78
CA GLN A 696 -8.54 -25.14 -9.91
C GLN A 696 -8.34 -24.39 -11.25
N GLU A 697 -9.12 -23.34 -11.47
CA GLU A 697 -9.03 -22.53 -12.70
C GLU A 697 -7.73 -21.73 -12.69
N ALA A 698 -7.39 -21.09 -11.57
CA ALA A 698 -6.13 -20.38 -11.38
C ALA A 698 -4.90 -21.26 -11.59
N ALA A 699 -4.88 -22.49 -11.05
CA ALA A 699 -3.80 -23.45 -11.30
C ALA A 699 -3.66 -23.80 -12.79
N THR A 700 -4.78 -23.96 -13.49
CA THR A 700 -4.83 -24.22 -14.94
C THR A 700 -4.35 -23.03 -15.78
N TRP A 701 -4.53 -21.80 -15.31
CA TRP A 701 -3.98 -20.59 -15.94
C TRP A 701 -2.49 -20.39 -15.62
N SER A 702 -2.10 -20.58 -14.36
CA SER A 702 -0.71 -20.47 -13.90
C SER A 702 0.21 -21.49 -14.58
N ALA A 703 -0.30 -22.69 -14.92
CA ALA A 703 0.43 -23.70 -15.70
C ALA A 703 0.71 -23.32 -17.18
N LYS A 704 0.25 -22.15 -17.65
CA LYS A 704 0.55 -21.59 -18.97
C LYS A 704 1.71 -20.58 -18.95
N LEU A 705 2.10 -20.09 -17.76
CA LEU A 705 3.14 -19.08 -17.57
C LEU A 705 4.51 -19.62 -17.96
N SER A 706 5.35 -18.75 -18.51
CA SER A 706 6.76 -19.01 -18.85
C SER A 706 7.75 -18.16 -18.04
N ASP A 707 7.27 -17.12 -17.37
CA ASP A 707 8.00 -16.21 -16.49
C ASP A 707 7.13 -15.76 -15.29
N TRP A 708 7.80 -15.39 -14.20
CA TRP A 708 7.22 -14.88 -12.95
C TRP A 708 7.84 -13.53 -12.53
N GLY A 709 8.77 -12.99 -13.33
CA GLY A 709 9.53 -11.79 -13.01
C GLY A 709 10.55 -12.00 -11.89
N SER A 710 11.07 -10.89 -11.34
CA SER A 710 12.00 -10.90 -10.22
C SER A 710 11.33 -11.10 -8.86
N GLY A 711 10.16 -10.46 -8.66
CA GLY A 711 9.42 -10.39 -7.39
C GLY A 711 8.53 -11.60 -7.04
N ASN A 712 8.46 -12.62 -7.89
CA ASN A 712 7.75 -13.88 -7.63
C ASN A 712 8.63 -15.09 -8.03
N THR A 713 8.16 -16.31 -7.73
CA THR A 713 8.78 -17.58 -8.12
C THR A 713 7.69 -18.58 -8.48
N TYR A 714 7.98 -19.55 -9.34
CA TYR A 714 7.01 -20.62 -9.66
C TYR A 714 6.60 -21.39 -8.41
N THR A 715 7.55 -21.62 -7.51
CA THR A 715 7.29 -22.28 -6.23
C THR A 715 6.34 -21.46 -5.35
N ASN A 716 6.54 -20.14 -5.21
CA ASN A 716 5.66 -19.30 -4.39
C ASN A 716 4.27 -19.10 -5.03
N GLU A 717 4.22 -18.94 -6.34
CA GLU A 717 3.00 -18.93 -7.16
C GLU A 717 2.13 -20.17 -6.90
N LEU A 718 2.67 -21.37 -7.17
CA LEU A 718 1.90 -22.61 -7.04
C LEU A 718 1.65 -22.97 -5.57
N TYR A 719 2.56 -22.62 -4.66
CA TYR A 719 2.34 -22.72 -3.22
C TYR A 719 1.16 -21.83 -2.76
N PHE A 720 1.05 -20.59 -3.27
CA PHE A 720 -0.06 -19.71 -2.93
C PHE A 720 -1.38 -20.30 -3.44
N ILE A 721 -1.45 -20.69 -4.71
CA ILE A 721 -2.64 -21.29 -5.34
C ILE A 721 -3.07 -22.57 -4.61
N SER A 722 -2.13 -23.47 -4.32
CA SER A 722 -2.39 -24.77 -3.67
C SER A 722 -2.76 -24.69 -2.19
N THR A 723 -2.62 -23.53 -1.56
CA THR A 723 -3.00 -23.31 -0.14
C THR A 723 -4.29 -22.51 0.02
N ARG A 724 -4.98 -22.12 -1.05
CA ARG A 724 -6.26 -21.36 -1.00
C ARG A 724 -7.42 -22.18 -0.38
N PRO A 725 -8.54 -21.55 0.02
CA PRO A 725 -9.73 -22.28 0.47
C PRO A 725 -10.32 -23.15 -0.66
N ASN A 726 -10.37 -24.46 -0.46
CA ASN A 726 -10.85 -25.42 -1.47
C ASN A 726 -12.17 -26.09 -1.04
N SER A 727 -13.27 -25.32 -1.05
CA SER A 727 -14.57 -25.76 -0.50
C SER A 727 -15.27 -26.88 -1.28
N ASN A 728 -14.88 -27.14 -2.53
CA ASN A 728 -15.45 -28.20 -3.36
C ASN A 728 -14.71 -29.56 -3.23
N GLY A 729 -13.58 -29.59 -2.51
CA GLY A 729 -12.76 -30.79 -2.28
C GLY A 729 -12.12 -31.42 -3.54
N GLN A 730 -12.21 -30.77 -4.71
CA GLN A 730 -11.60 -31.27 -5.94
C GLN A 730 -10.11 -30.93 -5.96
N PRO A 731 -9.20 -31.82 -6.39
CA PRO A 731 -7.77 -31.56 -6.24
C PRO A 731 -7.34 -30.36 -7.09
N ILE A 732 -6.70 -29.36 -6.47
CA ILE A 732 -6.40 -28.07 -7.12
C ILE A 732 -5.57 -28.24 -8.40
N CYS A 733 -4.67 -29.21 -8.42
CA CYS A 733 -3.72 -29.47 -9.51
C CYS A 733 -4.01 -30.76 -10.28
N ALA A 734 -5.24 -31.29 -10.25
CA ALA A 734 -5.62 -32.58 -10.83
C ALA A 734 -5.26 -32.76 -12.32
N THR A 735 -5.17 -31.67 -13.09
CA THR A 735 -4.99 -31.67 -14.54
C THR A 735 -3.87 -30.75 -15.02
N LEU A 736 -2.83 -30.54 -14.20
CA LEU A 736 -1.67 -29.76 -14.65
C LEU A 736 -0.89 -30.53 -15.73
N PRO A 737 -0.63 -29.94 -16.91
CA PRO A 737 -0.01 -30.68 -17.99
C PRO A 737 1.53 -30.64 -17.90
N GLU A 738 2.15 -31.82 -17.86
CA GLU A 738 3.60 -31.98 -17.77
C GLU A 738 4.26 -32.17 -19.15
N ASN A 739 5.58 -31.89 -19.24
CA ASN A 739 6.40 -32.38 -20.34
C ASN A 739 6.72 -33.88 -20.13
N PRO A 740 6.98 -34.67 -21.20
CA PRO A 740 7.64 -35.97 -21.05
C PRO A 740 9.08 -35.78 -20.55
N TYR A 741 9.44 -36.36 -19.40
CA TYR A 741 10.77 -36.27 -18.78
C TYR A 741 11.51 -37.62 -18.75
N GLY A 742 12.82 -37.61 -19.02
CA GLY A 742 13.67 -38.79 -19.21
C GLY A 742 14.38 -38.79 -20.57
N ASP A 743 15.04 -39.91 -20.90
CA ASP A 743 15.75 -40.07 -22.18
C ASP A 743 14.84 -40.61 -23.28
N TYR A 744 14.79 -39.92 -24.42
CA TYR A 744 13.89 -40.24 -25.52
C TYR A 744 14.56 -40.17 -26.90
N LYS A 745 14.13 -41.06 -27.79
CA LYS A 745 14.23 -40.91 -29.24
C LYS A 745 12.96 -40.25 -29.75
N ILE A 746 13.10 -39.09 -30.39
CA ILE A 746 11.94 -38.30 -30.85
C ILE A 746 11.61 -38.72 -32.30
N GLN A 747 10.33 -38.92 -32.60
CA GLN A 747 9.84 -39.25 -33.94
C GLN A 747 8.72 -38.28 -34.36
N ALA A 748 8.81 -37.69 -35.55
CA ALA A 748 7.72 -36.88 -36.11
C ALA A 748 6.54 -37.77 -36.57
N THR A 749 5.33 -37.21 -36.70
CA THR A 749 4.15 -37.94 -37.22
C THR A 749 4.31 -38.47 -38.65
N SER A 750 5.27 -37.93 -39.42
CA SER A 750 5.74 -38.49 -40.71
C SER A 750 6.45 -39.84 -40.61
N GLY A 751 6.67 -40.37 -39.39
CA GLY A 751 7.38 -41.61 -39.12
C GLY A 751 8.91 -41.46 -39.05
N LYS A 752 9.44 -40.28 -39.39
CA LYS A 752 10.88 -39.99 -39.36
C LYS A 752 11.38 -39.65 -37.96
N TYR A 753 12.57 -40.14 -37.64
CA TYR A 753 13.24 -39.86 -36.37
C TYR A 753 14.07 -38.58 -36.43
N ILE A 754 14.16 -37.90 -35.30
CA ILE A 754 14.94 -36.66 -35.16
C ILE A 754 16.41 -37.00 -34.98
N VAL A 755 17.26 -36.35 -35.79
CA VAL A 755 18.72 -36.47 -35.77
C VAL A 755 19.36 -35.09 -35.82
N SER A 756 20.45 -34.91 -35.10
CA SER A 756 21.33 -33.74 -35.19
C SER A 756 22.45 -34.01 -36.19
N ALA A 757 22.84 -33.01 -36.98
CA ALA A 757 24.05 -33.10 -37.80
C ALA A 757 25.30 -33.39 -36.96
N THR A 758 26.26 -34.14 -37.52
CA THR A 758 27.35 -34.86 -36.81
C THR A 758 28.13 -34.02 -35.80
N ASN A 759 28.32 -32.72 -36.07
CA ASN A 759 29.09 -31.79 -35.24
C ASN A 759 28.24 -31.01 -34.20
N GLY A 760 27.12 -31.59 -33.73
CA GLY A 760 26.18 -30.90 -32.82
C GLY A 760 25.32 -29.84 -33.51
N GLY A 761 25.01 -30.07 -34.80
CA GLY A 761 24.36 -29.07 -35.65
C GLY A 761 22.84 -29.08 -35.61
N GLN A 762 22.25 -28.56 -36.69
CA GLN A 762 20.81 -28.46 -36.90
C GLN A 762 20.10 -29.82 -36.75
N LEU A 763 18.88 -29.79 -36.23
CA LEU A 763 18.00 -30.94 -36.07
C LEU A 763 17.15 -31.14 -37.33
N SER A 764 17.01 -32.39 -37.76
CA SER A 764 16.14 -32.78 -38.87
C SER A 764 15.38 -34.08 -38.58
N ALA A 765 14.15 -34.18 -39.09
CA ALA A 765 13.35 -35.40 -39.12
C ALA A 765 13.72 -36.26 -40.35
N SER A 766 14.95 -36.78 -40.39
CA SER A 766 15.49 -37.52 -41.55
C SER A 766 15.75 -39.01 -41.27
N GLY A 767 15.97 -39.41 -40.02
CA GLY A 767 16.26 -40.79 -39.61
C GLY A 767 15.13 -41.76 -40.00
N ALA A 768 15.48 -42.92 -40.56
CA ALA A 768 14.52 -43.88 -41.08
C ALA A 768 14.02 -44.89 -40.03
N SER A 769 14.81 -45.11 -38.98
CA SER A 769 14.60 -46.10 -37.93
C SER A 769 15.03 -45.57 -36.56
N ALA A 770 14.64 -46.27 -35.49
CA ALA A 770 15.08 -45.98 -34.12
C ALA A 770 16.59 -46.22 -33.87
N ASN A 771 17.32 -46.78 -34.84
CA ASN A 771 18.78 -46.94 -34.80
C ASN A 771 19.51 -45.73 -35.38
N ASP A 772 18.86 -44.97 -36.26
CA ASP A 772 19.40 -43.72 -36.83
C ASP A 772 19.15 -42.52 -35.90
N ALA A 773 18.22 -42.68 -34.94
CA ALA A 773 17.70 -41.63 -34.07
C ALA A 773 18.69 -41.18 -32.99
N ASP A 774 18.78 -39.87 -32.78
CA ASP A 774 19.47 -39.32 -31.61
C ASP A 774 18.64 -39.47 -30.33
N THR A 775 19.32 -39.70 -29.21
CA THR A 775 18.74 -39.68 -27.87
C THR A 775 18.81 -38.26 -27.29
N PHE A 776 17.68 -37.76 -26.81
CA PHE A 776 17.53 -36.46 -26.15
C PHE A 776 17.07 -36.68 -24.70
N SER A 777 17.84 -36.16 -23.76
CA SER A 777 17.49 -36.10 -22.34
C SER A 777 16.56 -34.92 -22.09
N SER A 778 15.32 -35.21 -21.70
CA SER A 778 14.31 -34.21 -21.33
C SER A 778 14.27 -34.02 -19.82
N ALA A 779 14.51 -32.80 -19.34
CA ALA A 779 14.64 -32.48 -17.91
C ALA A 779 13.70 -31.35 -17.45
N TYR A 780 13.27 -31.42 -16.19
CA TYR A 780 12.27 -30.52 -15.61
C TYR A 780 12.71 -29.05 -15.53
N VAL A 781 11.77 -28.17 -15.87
CA VAL A 781 11.79 -26.72 -15.64
C VAL A 781 10.35 -26.33 -15.23
N PRO A 782 10.13 -25.32 -14.37
CA PRO A 782 8.81 -24.71 -14.16
C PRO A 782 7.97 -24.57 -15.45
N ASN A 783 6.79 -25.21 -15.46
CA ASN A 783 5.85 -25.33 -16.58
C ASN A 783 6.41 -25.91 -17.91
N ALA A 784 7.66 -26.36 -17.97
CA ALA A 784 8.35 -26.64 -19.22
C ALA A 784 9.36 -27.79 -19.06
N GLY A 785 10.30 -27.89 -19.99
CA GLY A 785 11.48 -28.71 -19.86
C GLY A 785 12.58 -28.27 -20.82
N THR A 786 13.80 -28.74 -20.58
CA THR A 786 14.90 -28.62 -21.55
C THR A 786 15.02 -29.89 -22.38
N LEU A 787 15.55 -29.79 -23.59
CA LEU A 787 16.02 -30.96 -24.36
C LEU A 787 17.55 -30.89 -24.51
N GLN A 788 18.27 -31.89 -24.02
CA GLN A 788 19.73 -32.00 -24.18
C GLN A 788 20.09 -33.20 -25.07
N LEU A 789 20.89 -32.99 -26.11
CA LEU A 789 21.37 -34.07 -26.96
C LEU A 789 22.39 -34.93 -26.21
N ALA A 790 22.08 -36.22 -26.02
CA ALA A 790 22.79 -37.07 -25.08
C ALA A 790 24.27 -37.33 -25.46
N ARG A 791 24.61 -37.25 -26.75
CA ARG A 791 25.96 -37.56 -27.27
C ARG A 791 26.99 -36.43 -27.11
N ASN A 792 26.57 -35.17 -27.13
CA ASN A 792 27.45 -33.99 -26.98
C ASN A 792 27.16 -33.17 -25.70
N LYS A 793 26.11 -33.51 -24.95
CA LYS A 793 25.62 -32.79 -23.75
C LYS A 793 25.26 -31.32 -24.01
N GLN A 794 24.94 -30.97 -25.25
CA GLN A 794 24.48 -29.63 -25.61
C GLN A 794 22.95 -29.59 -25.65
N TYR A 795 22.38 -28.53 -25.08
CA TYR A 795 20.96 -28.21 -25.13
C TYR A 795 20.53 -27.79 -26.53
N VAL A 796 19.31 -28.16 -26.90
CA VAL A 796 18.64 -27.75 -28.13
C VAL A 796 18.19 -26.31 -27.98
N THR A 797 18.73 -25.42 -28.82
CA THR A 797 18.37 -24.01 -28.90
C THR A 797 17.30 -23.82 -29.98
N ALA A 798 16.24 -23.08 -29.64
CA ALA A 798 15.24 -22.55 -30.55
C ALA A 798 15.37 -21.02 -30.65
N ASP A 799 15.71 -20.52 -31.83
CA ASP A 799 16.02 -19.09 -32.03
C ASP A 799 14.78 -18.18 -31.88
N GLN A 800 14.98 -16.95 -31.41
CA GLN A 800 13.88 -16.01 -31.14
C GLN A 800 13.16 -15.52 -32.42
N SER A 801 13.85 -15.36 -33.54
CA SER A 801 13.18 -15.01 -34.81
C SER A 801 12.33 -16.16 -35.35
N GLY A 802 12.73 -17.40 -35.04
CA GLY A 802 12.19 -18.61 -35.63
C GLY A 802 12.60 -18.82 -37.10
N THR A 803 13.62 -18.13 -37.62
CA THR A 803 14.10 -18.34 -39.01
C THR A 803 15.19 -19.40 -39.14
N PHE A 804 15.81 -19.80 -38.04
CA PHE A 804 16.88 -20.79 -38.01
C PHE A 804 16.37 -22.14 -37.52
N ALA A 805 16.91 -23.23 -38.09
CA ALA A 805 16.63 -24.58 -37.60
C ALA A 805 17.18 -24.78 -36.17
N LEU A 806 16.39 -25.44 -35.34
CA LEU A 806 16.75 -25.84 -33.97
C LEU A 806 18.09 -26.60 -33.99
N SER A 807 18.96 -26.36 -33.01
CA SER A 807 20.31 -26.94 -32.99
C SER A 807 20.78 -27.25 -31.57
N ALA A 808 21.41 -28.41 -31.38
CA ALA A 808 21.96 -28.84 -30.10
C ALA A 808 23.31 -28.16 -29.79
N ALA A 809 23.27 -26.86 -29.46
CA ALA A 809 24.40 -25.95 -29.59
C ALA A 809 24.73 -25.08 -28.35
N ARG A 810 24.18 -25.36 -27.16
CA ARG A 810 24.48 -24.61 -25.91
C ARG A 810 24.86 -25.52 -24.75
N ALA A 811 25.84 -25.11 -23.94
CA ALA A 811 26.28 -25.87 -22.76
C ALA A 811 25.44 -25.60 -21.50
N VAL A 812 24.67 -24.50 -21.49
CA VAL A 812 23.79 -24.08 -20.39
C VAL A 812 22.43 -23.74 -21.00
N ALA A 813 21.34 -24.10 -20.34
CA ALA A 813 19.99 -23.82 -20.79
C ALA A 813 19.47 -22.48 -20.25
N SER A 814 18.99 -21.62 -21.15
CA SER A 814 18.26 -20.38 -20.85
C SER A 814 16.88 -20.42 -21.52
N THR A 815 16.22 -19.28 -21.70
CA THR A 815 14.89 -19.16 -22.34
C THR A 815 14.83 -19.79 -23.73
N TRP A 816 15.93 -19.84 -24.48
CA TRP A 816 15.99 -20.42 -25.83
C TRP A 816 16.11 -21.95 -25.83
N GLU A 817 16.43 -22.57 -24.70
CA GLU A 817 16.58 -24.01 -24.53
C GLU A 817 15.39 -24.65 -23.79
N ARG A 818 14.35 -23.85 -23.50
CA ARG A 818 13.12 -24.27 -22.83
C ARG A 818 12.00 -24.54 -23.84
N PHE A 819 11.36 -25.68 -23.67
CA PHE A 819 10.26 -26.16 -24.50
C PHE A 819 9.06 -26.53 -23.63
N ILE A 820 7.88 -26.10 -24.07
CA ILE A 820 6.59 -26.49 -23.51
C ILE A 820 6.07 -27.61 -24.42
N ILE A 821 5.99 -28.84 -23.90
CA ILE A 821 5.67 -30.04 -24.68
C ILE A 821 4.35 -30.61 -24.15
N ARG A 822 3.34 -30.73 -25.01
CA ARG A 822 1.93 -30.99 -24.61
C ARG A 822 1.26 -31.97 -25.56
N GLN A 823 0.30 -32.76 -25.10
CA GLN A 823 -0.51 -33.61 -25.98
C GLN A 823 -1.18 -32.74 -27.05
N LYS A 824 -0.91 -33.01 -28.34
CA LYS A 824 -1.40 -32.17 -29.44
C LYS A 824 -2.91 -32.33 -29.60
N ILE A 825 -3.63 -31.22 -29.65
CA ILE A 825 -5.08 -31.21 -29.84
C ILE A 825 -5.43 -31.87 -31.19
N GLY A 826 -6.34 -32.85 -31.16
CA GLY A 826 -6.84 -33.57 -32.34
C GLY A 826 -6.01 -34.78 -32.77
N GLU A 827 -4.84 -35.03 -32.15
CA GLU A 827 -4.00 -36.20 -32.42
C GLU A 827 -4.26 -37.36 -31.44
N SER A 828 -3.75 -38.55 -31.75
CA SER A 828 -3.78 -39.70 -30.84
C SER A 828 -2.94 -39.45 -29.58
N GLU A 829 -3.29 -40.10 -28.47
CA GLU A 829 -2.52 -40.07 -27.22
C GLU A 829 -1.04 -40.44 -27.46
N GLY A 830 -0.13 -39.70 -26.81
CA GLY A 830 1.32 -39.86 -26.97
C GLY A 830 1.91 -39.13 -28.20
N VAL A 831 1.11 -38.34 -28.91
CA VAL A 831 1.57 -37.39 -29.94
C VAL A 831 1.53 -35.97 -29.36
N TYR A 832 2.69 -35.34 -29.29
CA TYR A 832 2.90 -34.07 -28.62
C TYR A 832 3.14 -32.93 -29.61
N SER A 833 2.63 -31.74 -29.30
CA SER A 833 3.11 -30.47 -29.84
C SER A 833 4.31 -30.01 -29.03
N ILE A 834 5.24 -29.30 -29.67
CA ILE A 834 6.41 -28.69 -29.03
C ILE A 834 6.33 -27.18 -29.29
N LYS A 835 6.37 -26.38 -28.23
CA LYS A 835 6.35 -24.90 -28.28
C LYS A 835 7.64 -24.35 -27.67
N ALA A 836 8.33 -23.46 -28.39
CA ALA A 836 9.56 -22.84 -27.93
C ALA A 836 9.26 -21.66 -27.00
N ALA A 837 9.98 -21.55 -25.88
CA ALA A 837 9.82 -20.44 -24.93
C ALA A 837 10.49 -19.13 -25.40
N SER A 838 11.43 -19.18 -26.36
CA SER A 838 12.11 -18.00 -26.92
C SER A 838 11.20 -17.03 -27.65
N ASN A 839 10.16 -17.54 -28.32
CA ASN A 839 9.25 -16.73 -29.14
C ASN A 839 7.77 -17.16 -29.08
N GLY A 840 7.43 -18.14 -28.25
CA GLY A 840 6.06 -18.63 -28.07
C GLY A 840 5.49 -19.39 -29.28
N LYS A 841 6.29 -19.71 -30.30
CA LYS A 841 5.85 -20.42 -31.50
C LYS A 841 6.02 -21.94 -31.38
N TYR A 842 5.28 -22.67 -32.20
CA TYR A 842 5.33 -24.12 -32.29
C TYR A 842 6.41 -24.60 -33.27
N VAL A 843 7.00 -25.76 -32.97
CA VAL A 843 7.98 -26.42 -33.82
C VAL A 843 7.27 -27.12 -34.98
N ARG A 844 7.73 -26.83 -36.19
CA ARG A 844 7.35 -27.49 -37.44
C ARG A 844 8.55 -28.23 -38.03
N VAL A 845 8.27 -29.27 -38.81
CA VAL A 845 9.23 -29.91 -39.72
C VAL A 845 9.08 -29.25 -41.11
N GLY A 846 10.15 -28.67 -41.62
CA GLY A 846 10.22 -28.05 -42.95
C GLY A 846 10.22 -29.07 -44.09
N GLY A 847 10.08 -28.59 -45.33
CA GLY A 847 10.06 -29.45 -46.53
C GLY A 847 11.38 -30.17 -46.82
N ASP A 848 12.49 -29.68 -46.26
CA ASP A 848 13.82 -30.31 -46.24
C ASP A 848 14.04 -31.24 -45.02
N GLY A 849 13.04 -31.34 -44.14
CA GLY A 849 13.09 -32.09 -42.89
C GLY A 849 13.65 -31.33 -41.70
N THR A 850 14.11 -30.07 -41.82
CA THR A 850 14.63 -29.29 -40.69
C THR A 850 13.56 -28.97 -39.64
N LEU A 851 13.94 -28.86 -38.37
CA LEU A 851 13.02 -28.44 -37.29
C LEU A 851 13.12 -26.94 -37.05
N VAL A 852 12.02 -26.20 -37.12
CA VAL A 852 11.98 -24.73 -37.01
C VAL A 852 10.84 -24.30 -36.07
N ASN A 853 11.06 -23.32 -35.19
CA ASN A 853 10.04 -22.77 -34.28
C ASN A 853 9.34 -21.52 -34.87
N ASP A 854 8.61 -21.73 -35.96
CA ASP A 854 7.93 -20.69 -36.73
C ASP A 854 6.40 -20.84 -36.84
N GLY A 855 5.80 -21.92 -36.33
CA GLY A 855 4.35 -22.14 -36.34
C GLY A 855 3.60 -21.20 -35.38
N ALA A 856 2.64 -20.42 -35.87
CA ALA A 856 1.94 -19.42 -35.07
C ALA A 856 0.88 -20.03 -34.14
N ALA A 857 0.24 -21.12 -34.55
CA ALA A 857 -0.78 -21.84 -33.79
C ALA A 857 -0.52 -23.36 -33.71
N GLU A 858 -1.14 -24.04 -32.74
CA GLU A 858 -0.87 -25.46 -32.46
C GLU A 858 -1.31 -26.41 -33.58
N ASN A 859 -2.33 -26.04 -34.36
CA ASN A 859 -2.74 -26.79 -35.54
C ASN A 859 -1.62 -26.87 -36.58
N GLU A 860 -0.81 -25.81 -36.75
CA GLU A 860 0.37 -25.79 -37.61
C GLU A 860 1.51 -26.67 -37.09
N ALA A 861 1.60 -26.89 -35.77
CA ALA A 861 2.67 -27.67 -35.15
C ALA A 861 2.78 -29.07 -35.74
N THR A 862 4.00 -29.56 -35.97
CA THR A 862 4.21 -30.99 -36.25
C THR A 862 3.95 -31.79 -34.97
N GLY A 863 3.34 -32.97 -35.10
CA GLY A 863 3.18 -33.90 -33.98
C GLY A 863 4.46 -34.72 -33.77
N PHE A 864 4.86 -34.93 -32.52
CA PHE A 864 6.07 -35.67 -32.15
C PHE A 864 5.77 -36.74 -31.11
N ARG A 865 6.31 -37.95 -31.29
CA ARG A 865 6.25 -39.06 -30.32
C ARG A 865 7.57 -39.12 -29.56
N PHE A 866 7.49 -39.23 -28.23
CA PHE A 866 8.62 -39.34 -27.32
C PHE A 866 8.78 -40.82 -26.92
N ILE A 867 9.55 -41.56 -27.73
CA ILE A 867 9.79 -43.00 -27.55
C ILE A 867 10.96 -43.14 -26.57
N LYS A 868 10.80 -43.89 -25.47
CA LYS A 868 11.90 -44.07 -24.49
C LYS A 868 13.12 -44.70 -25.16
N ALA A 869 14.30 -44.17 -24.86
CA ALA A 869 15.57 -44.48 -25.54
C ALA A 869 16.16 -45.86 -25.19
#